data_AF-A0A061SL44-F1
#
_entry.id   AF-A0A061SL44-F1
#
_cell.length_a   1.000
_cell.length_b   1.000
_cell.length_c   1.000
_cell.angle_alpha   90.00
_cell.angle_beta   90.00
_cell.angle_gamma   90.00
#
_symmetry.space_group_name_H-M   'P 1'
#
loop_
_entity.id
_entity.type
_entity.pdbx_description
1 polymer ?
#
loop_
_entity_poly.entity_id
_entity_poly.type
_entity_poly.pdbx_seq_one_letter_code
_entity_poly.pdbx_strand_id
1 'polypeptide(L)'
;MRTRRAADSSAGAGDEDAETLLCPSVVAAIQEAVGSHLSDMHRRFRADLAMPDKLYGLLRVLETATPDRERLHELVRGTVSSSIRAEFSRASDSRGGDSARALLALAKDTAHIRQVALDCYAEAAGTVMPGVREAIARELHSCYGEAIISFLKSAEKYLSKELLELVAFADRLDAALLRCAVGEEFVLAPVFKDACADEHPESWRVMGAMQPALREWITSNVNNLPTWVRRINAEEGWRSPKGQRLQMSGSAREVLKIIHDTLEYLLGLGLRIPADLLRNVTDVLCSVVIEFSNHAAKDLDSSRFVPPVPILTRYKQKTVEKSMKSEARKRGGVGEAAMQHPSAPPADADGADGHGSPGAGGSEPPTDADSIALRINSLAQIRDKLPACVNDLADSWVPLGSVPGGAPTAEEFTCGLFDAAIHHVDVVIEDVLEFMVAKIIYHDLRHEIFGELYHWNVREAPLGPVLAKLDGALGDVASQVDDFDLRDMCALHTLRGMVRALLRVLLDGGDARFFGPQDAEFIEKDIDADLRGLFLSDGDGLDDETVEKELKPVREVLLLMKRDSSQLMLDFEKLEVKPEYYPGEPQMPPYPSQKLAGDPQVLLRVLCHRADRNCSKLLKKHYQLPRSEASNEVLKAKAKRFSALFKGDVSKSQKSVKDDTSNSCSGFWTSMRKSKTLISGPETGST
;
A
#
# COMPACT_ATOMS: atom_id res chain seq x y z
N MET A 1 3.49 -7.15 110.66
CA MET A 1 3.65 -7.89 111.94
C MET A 1 2.91 -9.22 111.81
N ARG A 2 3.60 -10.34 112.11
CA ARG A 2 3.06 -11.64 112.56
C ARG A 2 2.03 -12.36 111.64
N THR A 3 2.48 -13.33 110.84
CA THR A 3 2.52 -14.79 111.14
C THR A 3 1.16 -15.50 111.11
N ARG A 4 1.03 -16.47 110.19
CA ARG A 4 0.87 -17.92 110.41
C ARG A 4 -0.17 -18.57 109.49
N ARG A 5 0.14 -19.83 109.24
CA ARG A 5 -0.24 -20.75 108.17
C ARG A 5 -1.21 -21.80 108.73
N ALA A 6 -2.06 -22.32 107.86
CA ALA A 6 -2.80 -23.60 107.94
C ALA A 6 -3.84 -23.70 109.06
N ALA A 7 -4.97 -24.41 108.93
CA ALA A 7 -5.69 -25.09 107.84
C ALA A 7 -7.08 -25.35 108.44
N ASP A 8 -8.13 -25.54 107.63
CA ASP A 8 -9.12 -26.58 107.92
C ASP A 8 -10.08 -26.80 106.75
N SER A 9 -10.25 -28.09 106.47
CA SER A 9 -11.15 -28.71 105.52
C SER A 9 -12.56 -28.88 106.12
N SER A 10 -13.62 -28.57 105.37
CA SER A 10 -14.62 -29.56 104.91
C SER A 10 -15.94 -28.92 104.46
N ALA A 11 -16.45 -29.47 103.36
CA ALA A 11 -17.84 -29.58 102.91
C ALA A 11 -18.59 -28.32 102.44
N GLY A 12 -18.94 -28.33 101.14
CA GLY A 12 -19.96 -27.48 100.55
C GLY A 12 -19.91 -27.48 99.01
N ALA A 13 -20.42 -28.55 98.40
CA ALA A 13 -20.59 -28.69 96.96
C ALA A 13 -21.59 -27.68 96.37
N GLY A 14 -21.36 -27.27 95.11
CA GLY A 14 -22.31 -26.49 94.31
C GLY A 14 -21.74 -26.12 92.95
N ASP A 15 -21.84 -27.06 92.01
CA ASP A 15 -21.82 -26.96 90.54
C ASP A 15 -20.87 -25.95 89.87
N GLU A 16 -19.72 -26.46 89.46
CA GLU A 16 -18.93 -25.95 88.34
C GLU A 16 -19.42 -26.57 87.02
N ASP A 17 -19.65 -25.71 86.04
CA ASP A 17 -19.47 -25.88 84.59
C ASP A 17 -19.06 -27.28 84.11
N ALA A 18 -20.03 -28.06 83.62
CA ALA A 18 -19.79 -29.23 82.79
C ALA A 18 -20.35 -29.00 81.38
N GLU A 19 -19.66 -28.15 80.60
CA GLU A 19 -19.77 -28.24 79.14
C GLU A 19 -19.29 -29.64 78.72
N THR A 20 -20.21 -30.46 78.22
CA THR A 20 -19.93 -31.77 77.65
C THR A 20 -19.02 -31.63 76.42
N LEU A 21 -17.71 -31.62 76.62
CA LEU A 21 -16.71 -31.72 75.57
C LEU A 21 -16.83 -33.11 74.92
N LEU A 22 -17.27 -33.16 73.66
CA LEU A 22 -17.26 -34.38 72.85
C LEU A 22 -15.83 -34.95 72.78
N CYS A 23 -15.70 -36.27 72.86
CA CYS A 23 -14.39 -36.93 72.72
C CYS A 23 -13.77 -36.59 71.34
N PRO A 24 -12.46 -36.32 71.22
CA PRO A 24 -11.81 -35.97 69.96
C PRO A 24 -12.06 -36.95 68.81
N SER A 25 -12.27 -38.24 69.11
CA SER A 25 -12.63 -39.27 68.12
C SER A 25 -14.04 -39.09 67.55
N VAL A 26 -14.99 -38.62 68.37
CA VAL A 26 -16.36 -38.32 67.96
C VAL A 26 -16.40 -37.04 67.13
N VAL A 27 -15.64 -36.02 67.54
CA VAL A 27 -15.47 -34.78 66.76
C VAL A 27 -14.87 -35.06 65.39
N ALA A 28 -13.82 -35.89 65.32
CA ALA A 28 -13.23 -36.31 64.05
C ALA A 28 -14.22 -37.09 63.16
N ALA A 29 -15.01 -37.99 63.74
CA ALA A 29 -16.05 -38.72 63.00
C ALA A 29 -17.16 -37.81 62.47
N ILE A 30 -17.55 -36.76 63.22
CA ILE A 30 -18.51 -35.75 62.78
C ILE A 30 -17.91 -34.90 61.64
N GLN A 31 -16.66 -34.45 61.78
CA GLN A 31 -15.95 -33.71 60.72
C GLN A 31 -15.83 -34.54 59.43
N GLU A 32 -15.52 -35.83 59.53
CA GLU A 32 -15.43 -36.74 58.40
C GLU A 32 -16.81 -37.00 57.75
N ALA A 33 -17.83 -37.26 58.55
CA ALA A 33 -19.20 -37.50 58.06
C ALA A 33 -19.79 -36.26 57.38
N VAL A 34 -19.69 -35.09 58.01
CA VAL A 34 -20.15 -33.82 57.43
C VAL A 34 -19.29 -33.45 56.22
N GLY A 35 -17.97 -33.61 56.30
CA GLY A 35 -17.05 -33.39 55.18
C GLY A 35 -17.35 -34.27 53.98
N SER A 36 -17.71 -35.54 54.17
CA SER A 36 -18.13 -36.47 53.11
C SER A 36 -19.47 -36.09 52.47
N HIS A 37 -20.38 -35.47 53.24
CA HIS A 37 -21.63 -34.94 52.71
C HIS A 37 -21.40 -33.65 51.91
N LEU A 38 -20.49 -32.79 52.38
CA LEU A 38 -20.16 -31.52 51.75
C LEU A 38 -19.21 -31.67 50.53
N SER A 39 -18.49 -32.79 50.41
CA SER A 39 -17.61 -33.05 49.27
C SER A 39 -18.32 -33.50 47.99
N ASP A 40 -19.64 -33.75 48.02
CA ASP A 40 -20.45 -34.07 46.85
C ASP A 40 -21.85 -33.45 46.91
N MET A 41 -21.91 -32.17 47.27
CA MET A 41 -23.17 -31.44 47.49
C MET A 41 -24.01 -31.31 46.22
N HIS A 42 -23.37 -31.07 45.07
CA HIS A 42 -24.06 -30.88 43.79
C HIS A 42 -24.93 -32.08 43.41
N ARG A 43 -24.51 -33.30 43.78
CA ARG A 43 -25.29 -34.52 43.57
C ARG A 43 -26.31 -34.74 44.67
N ARG A 44 -25.92 -34.56 45.93
CA ARG A 44 -26.75 -34.90 47.09
C ARG A 44 -27.92 -33.96 47.32
N PHE A 45 -27.83 -32.72 46.84
CA PHE A 45 -28.88 -31.71 46.99
C PHE A 45 -29.49 -31.21 45.67
N ARG A 46 -29.27 -31.92 44.54
CA ARG A 46 -29.62 -31.55 43.16
C ARG A 46 -31.11 -31.25 42.87
N ALA A 47 -32.01 -31.44 43.84
CA ALA A 47 -33.46 -31.31 43.65
C ALA A 47 -34.21 -30.81 44.91
N ASP A 48 -33.49 -30.26 45.90
CA ASP A 48 -34.08 -29.92 47.20
C ASP A 48 -34.34 -28.41 47.31
N LEU A 49 -35.61 -27.99 47.36
CA LEU A 49 -35.96 -26.58 47.60
C LEU A 49 -35.52 -26.08 49.00
N ALA A 50 -35.21 -26.98 49.94
CA ALA A 50 -34.65 -26.67 51.25
C ALA A 50 -33.10 -26.76 51.27
N MET A 51 -32.45 -26.77 50.10
CA MET A 51 -30.99 -26.91 49.97
C MET A 51 -30.19 -25.87 50.77
N PRO A 52 -30.50 -24.55 50.75
CA PRO A 52 -29.72 -23.56 51.49
C PRO A 52 -29.75 -23.78 53.01
N ASP A 53 -30.92 -24.13 53.56
CA ASP A 53 -31.11 -24.34 55.00
C ASP A 53 -30.39 -25.60 55.50
N LYS A 54 -30.42 -26.69 54.72
CA LYS A 54 -29.73 -27.94 55.05
C LYS A 54 -28.21 -27.78 54.96
N LEU A 55 -27.74 -27.06 53.94
CA LEU A 55 -26.34 -26.70 53.78
C LEU A 55 -25.85 -25.84 54.93
N TYR A 56 -26.62 -24.81 55.29
CA TYR A 56 -26.33 -23.93 56.42
C TYR A 56 -26.27 -24.70 57.74
N GLY A 57 -27.21 -25.64 57.96
CA GLY A 57 -27.20 -26.53 59.12
C GLY A 57 -25.94 -27.40 59.19
N LEU A 58 -25.53 -28.02 58.08
CA LEU A 58 -24.30 -28.82 58.03
C LEU A 58 -23.03 -27.98 58.24
N LEU A 59 -22.99 -26.78 57.68
CA LEU A 59 -21.88 -25.84 57.88
C LEU A 59 -21.79 -25.36 59.34
N ARG A 60 -22.91 -25.10 60.01
CA ARG A 60 -22.94 -24.79 61.45
C ARG A 60 -22.48 -25.98 62.31
N VAL A 61 -22.87 -27.20 61.96
CA VAL A 61 -22.36 -28.40 62.65
C VAL A 61 -20.84 -28.50 62.50
N LEU A 62 -20.32 -28.21 61.31
CA LEU A 62 -18.88 -28.19 61.05
C LEU A 62 -18.13 -27.09 61.83
N GLU A 63 -18.74 -25.90 61.94
CA GLU A 63 -18.26 -24.77 62.74
C GLU A 63 -18.20 -25.11 64.22
N THR A 64 -19.25 -25.72 64.78
CA THR A 64 -19.27 -26.15 66.18
C THR A 64 -18.29 -27.29 66.48
N ALA A 65 -18.04 -28.18 65.52
CA ALA A 65 -17.08 -29.27 65.65
C ALA A 65 -15.62 -28.83 65.44
N THR A 66 -15.39 -27.63 64.88
CA THR A 66 -14.05 -27.15 64.50
C THR A 66 -13.85 -25.72 65.01
N PRO A 67 -13.49 -25.54 66.28
CA PRO A 67 -13.34 -24.21 66.88
C PRO A 67 -12.14 -23.43 66.34
N ASP A 68 -11.15 -24.12 65.74
CA ASP A 68 -10.04 -23.50 65.04
C ASP A 68 -10.50 -22.97 63.67
N ARG A 69 -10.51 -21.65 63.55
CA ARG A 69 -11.01 -20.92 62.37
C ARG A 69 -10.18 -21.18 61.11
N GLU A 70 -8.86 -21.33 61.23
CA GLU A 70 -8.00 -21.59 60.07
C GLU A 70 -8.26 -22.98 59.51
N ARG A 71 -8.35 -23.98 60.40
CA ARG A 71 -8.68 -25.35 60.06
C ARG A 71 -10.11 -25.51 59.53
N LEU A 72 -11.08 -24.75 60.07
CA LEU A 72 -12.45 -24.71 59.55
C LEU A 72 -12.49 -24.14 58.13
N HIS A 73 -11.79 -23.03 57.87
CA HIS A 73 -11.68 -22.47 56.52
C HIS A 73 -11.03 -23.45 55.53
N GLU A 74 -9.96 -24.14 55.93
CA GLU A 74 -9.30 -25.16 55.09
C GLU A 74 -10.24 -26.33 54.76
N LEU A 75 -11.00 -26.82 55.75
CA LEU A 75 -11.93 -27.93 55.58
C LEU A 75 -13.11 -27.54 54.68
N VAL A 76 -13.70 -26.35 54.89
CA VAL A 76 -14.78 -25.83 54.03
C VAL A 76 -14.26 -25.62 52.61
N ARG A 77 -13.07 -25.04 52.42
CA ARG A 77 -12.44 -24.90 51.10
C ARG A 77 -12.25 -26.25 50.41
N GLY A 78 -11.72 -27.24 51.12
CA GLY A 78 -11.49 -28.59 50.60
C GLY A 78 -12.78 -29.30 50.19
N THR A 79 -13.86 -29.16 50.96
CA THR A 79 -15.17 -29.74 50.62
C THR A 79 -15.80 -29.07 49.40
N VAL A 80 -15.73 -27.73 49.30
CA VAL A 80 -16.22 -26.97 48.15
C VAL A 80 -15.43 -27.35 46.88
N SER A 81 -14.10 -27.37 46.95
CA SER A 81 -13.25 -27.79 45.83
C SER A 81 -13.55 -29.22 45.38
N SER A 82 -13.67 -30.17 46.32
CA SER A 82 -14.00 -31.57 46.01
C SER A 82 -15.37 -31.71 45.33
N SER A 83 -16.37 -30.99 45.82
CA SER A 83 -17.73 -30.99 45.28
C SER A 83 -17.79 -30.42 43.86
N ILE A 84 -17.08 -29.31 43.62
CA ILE A 84 -16.97 -28.70 42.29
C ILE A 84 -16.26 -29.63 41.32
N ARG A 85 -15.12 -30.20 41.73
CA ARG A 85 -14.35 -31.15 40.92
C ARG A 85 -15.16 -32.38 40.58
N ALA A 86 -15.92 -32.94 41.53
CA ALA A 86 -16.78 -34.09 41.31
C ALA A 86 -17.90 -33.82 40.29
N GLU A 87 -18.54 -32.64 40.33
CA GLU A 87 -19.56 -32.29 39.34
C GLU A 87 -18.95 -31.99 37.97
N PHE A 88 -17.78 -31.34 37.92
CA PHE A 88 -17.04 -31.16 36.68
C PHE A 88 -16.65 -32.49 36.04
N SER A 89 -16.10 -33.44 36.81
CA SER A 89 -15.72 -34.76 36.30
C SER A 89 -16.91 -35.49 35.68
N ARG A 90 -18.10 -35.44 36.30
CA ARG A 90 -19.32 -36.03 35.72
C ARG A 90 -19.72 -35.39 34.40
N ALA A 91 -19.65 -34.06 34.34
CA ALA A 91 -19.93 -33.33 33.10
C ALA A 91 -18.92 -33.75 32.02
N SER A 92 -17.62 -33.82 32.34
CA SER A 92 -16.57 -34.27 31.43
C SER A 92 -16.81 -35.70 30.92
N ASP A 93 -17.07 -36.64 31.82
CA ASP A 93 -17.32 -38.06 31.50
C ASP A 93 -18.53 -38.23 30.57
N SER A 94 -19.56 -37.41 30.74
CA SER A 94 -20.76 -37.45 29.91
C SER A 94 -20.56 -36.95 28.47
N ARG A 95 -19.51 -36.13 28.22
CA ARG A 95 -19.27 -35.46 26.94
C ARG A 95 -18.26 -36.17 26.04
N GLY A 96 -17.32 -36.94 26.61
CA GLY A 96 -16.24 -37.62 25.87
C GLY A 96 -15.17 -36.63 25.37
N GLY A 97 -14.04 -36.57 26.09
CA GLY A 97 -13.14 -35.40 26.18
C GLY A 97 -12.22 -35.00 25.02
N ASP A 98 -12.36 -35.53 23.80
CA ASP A 98 -11.31 -35.39 22.76
C ASP A 98 -11.70 -34.60 21.51
N SER A 99 -12.81 -33.84 21.53
CA SER A 99 -13.24 -33.03 20.38
C SER A 99 -13.55 -31.59 20.74
N ALA A 100 -13.39 -30.68 19.78
CA ALA A 100 -13.71 -29.26 19.97
C ALA A 100 -15.19 -29.06 20.37
N ARG A 101 -16.09 -29.86 19.78
CA ARG A 101 -17.53 -29.84 20.11
C ARG A 101 -17.80 -30.31 21.53
N ALA A 102 -17.15 -31.38 21.98
CA ALA A 102 -17.29 -31.89 23.35
C ALA A 102 -16.75 -30.89 24.37
N LEU A 103 -15.59 -30.29 24.11
CA LEU A 103 -15.00 -29.27 24.98
C LEU A 103 -15.80 -27.96 25.00
N LEU A 104 -16.45 -27.59 23.90
CA LEU A 104 -17.36 -26.44 23.87
C LEU A 104 -18.62 -26.71 24.70
N ALA A 105 -19.17 -27.93 24.62
CA ALA A 105 -20.27 -28.33 25.48
C ALA A 105 -19.84 -28.33 26.96
N LEU A 106 -18.65 -28.86 27.26
CA LEU A 106 -18.08 -28.86 28.61
C LEU A 106 -17.82 -27.44 29.14
N ALA A 107 -17.43 -26.50 28.28
CA ALA A 107 -17.26 -25.09 28.66
C ALA A 107 -18.60 -24.47 29.08
N LYS A 108 -19.67 -24.76 28.33
CA LYS A 108 -21.04 -24.31 28.65
C LYS A 108 -21.53 -24.95 29.95
N ASP A 109 -21.26 -26.24 30.15
CA ASP A 109 -21.58 -26.93 31.39
C ASP A 109 -20.79 -26.32 32.57
N THR A 110 -19.52 -25.96 32.38
CA THR A 110 -18.67 -25.30 33.39
C THR A 110 -19.21 -23.92 33.76
N ALA A 111 -19.66 -23.13 32.78
CA ALA A 111 -20.33 -21.85 33.02
C ALA A 111 -21.65 -22.03 33.81
N HIS A 112 -22.41 -23.10 33.51
CA HIS A 112 -23.63 -23.43 34.23
C HIS A 112 -23.35 -23.89 35.67
N ILE A 113 -22.38 -24.78 35.88
CA ILE A 113 -21.93 -25.24 37.20
C ILE A 113 -21.49 -24.03 38.03
N ARG A 114 -20.73 -23.10 37.45
CA ARG A 114 -20.34 -21.85 38.12
C ARG A 114 -21.56 -21.07 38.60
N GLN A 115 -22.55 -20.87 37.73
CA GLN A 115 -23.73 -20.07 38.06
C GLN A 115 -24.51 -20.72 39.21
N VAL A 116 -24.81 -22.02 39.09
CA VAL A 116 -25.48 -22.80 40.15
C VAL A 116 -24.69 -22.71 41.45
N ALA A 117 -23.35 -22.82 41.37
CA ALA A 117 -22.53 -22.82 42.57
C ALA A 117 -22.47 -21.46 43.27
N LEU A 118 -22.45 -20.37 42.51
CA LEU A 118 -22.52 -19.02 43.06
C LEU A 118 -23.89 -18.70 43.67
N ASP A 119 -24.97 -19.16 43.04
CA ASP A 119 -26.33 -18.89 43.52
C ASP A 119 -26.70 -19.73 44.75
N CYS A 120 -26.17 -20.95 44.84
CA CYS A 120 -26.57 -21.91 45.87
C CYS A 120 -25.58 -22.02 47.05
N TYR A 121 -24.28 -21.93 46.78
CA TYR A 121 -23.25 -22.25 47.79
C TYR A 121 -22.52 -21.01 48.29
N ALA A 122 -22.33 -19.98 47.47
CA ALA A 122 -21.55 -18.82 47.87
C ALA A 122 -22.17 -18.05 49.04
N GLU A 123 -23.50 -17.95 49.09
CA GLU A 123 -24.20 -17.24 50.16
C GLU A 123 -24.13 -18.02 51.50
N ALA A 124 -24.42 -19.31 51.48
CA ALA A 124 -24.43 -20.15 52.69
C ALA A 124 -23.02 -20.47 53.22
N ALA A 125 -22.05 -20.75 52.35
CA ALA A 125 -20.68 -21.00 52.76
C ALA A 125 -19.91 -19.71 53.07
N GLY A 126 -20.30 -18.58 52.47
CA GLY A 126 -19.71 -17.27 52.71
C GLY A 126 -19.87 -16.77 54.15
N THR A 127 -20.87 -17.26 54.89
CA THR A 127 -21.03 -16.94 56.32
C THR A 127 -19.97 -17.59 57.20
N VAL A 128 -19.37 -18.70 56.75
CA VAL A 128 -18.38 -19.48 57.52
C VAL A 128 -16.96 -19.21 57.01
N MET A 129 -16.77 -19.14 55.69
CA MET A 129 -15.48 -18.85 55.08
C MET A 129 -15.60 -17.62 54.14
N PRO A 130 -14.86 -16.53 54.38
CA PRO A 130 -14.72 -15.48 53.37
C PRO A 130 -13.91 -16.03 52.19
N GLY A 131 -14.27 -15.65 50.96
CA GLY A 131 -13.51 -16.08 49.78
C GLY A 131 -14.01 -17.35 49.06
N VAL A 132 -15.24 -17.81 49.36
CA VAL A 132 -15.81 -19.05 48.74
C VAL A 132 -16.04 -18.88 47.24
N ARG A 133 -16.46 -17.69 46.80
CA ARG A 133 -16.69 -17.39 45.36
C ARG A 133 -15.39 -17.55 44.57
N GLU A 134 -14.31 -17.06 45.14
CA GLU A 134 -12.96 -17.09 44.60
C GLU A 134 -12.44 -18.54 44.55
N ALA A 135 -12.70 -19.32 45.61
CA ALA A 135 -12.34 -20.75 45.65
C ALA A 135 -13.09 -21.58 44.59
N ILE A 136 -14.40 -21.35 44.41
CA ILE A 136 -15.20 -22.00 43.36
C ILE A 136 -14.65 -21.66 41.97
N ALA A 137 -14.37 -20.37 41.71
CA ALA A 137 -13.84 -19.92 40.44
C ALA A 137 -12.46 -20.51 40.15
N ARG A 138 -11.56 -20.56 41.15
CA ARG A 138 -10.22 -21.16 41.03
C ARG A 138 -10.29 -22.66 40.70
N GLU A 139 -11.17 -23.40 41.37
CA GLU A 139 -11.30 -24.83 41.13
C GLU A 139 -11.82 -25.13 39.71
N LEU A 140 -12.88 -24.43 39.28
CA LEU A 140 -13.42 -24.57 37.92
C LEU A 140 -12.40 -24.14 36.86
N HIS A 141 -11.64 -23.06 37.14
CA HIS A 141 -10.61 -22.58 36.25
C HIS A 141 -9.50 -23.62 36.05
N SER A 142 -9.06 -24.27 37.12
CA SER A 142 -8.06 -25.35 37.06
C SER A 142 -8.58 -26.55 36.27
N CYS A 143 -9.77 -27.05 36.63
CA CYS A 143 -10.35 -28.25 36.04
C CYS A 143 -10.57 -28.12 34.51
N TYR A 144 -11.17 -27.01 34.06
CA TYR A 144 -11.37 -26.80 32.62
C TYR A 144 -10.08 -26.42 31.91
N GLY A 145 -9.21 -25.65 32.57
CA GLY A 145 -7.91 -25.21 32.05
C GLY A 145 -7.02 -26.37 31.61
N GLU A 146 -6.90 -27.41 32.44
CA GLU A 146 -6.15 -28.61 32.10
C GLU A 146 -6.70 -29.29 30.84
N ALA A 147 -8.03 -29.45 30.75
CA ALA A 147 -8.69 -30.08 29.62
C ALA A 147 -8.49 -29.29 28.31
N ILE A 148 -8.73 -27.97 28.33
CA ILE A 148 -8.61 -27.15 27.13
C ILE A 148 -7.15 -26.96 26.70
N ILE A 149 -6.21 -26.75 27.63
CA ILE A 149 -4.80 -26.56 27.28
C ILE A 149 -4.20 -27.87 26.74
N SER A 150 -4.55 -29.02 27.34
CA SER A 150 -4.14 -30.34 26.82
C SER A 150 -4.64 -30.54 25.40
N PHE A 151 -5.93 -30.25 25.16
CA PHE A 151 -6.51 -30.29 23.82
C PHE A 151 -5.81 -29.32 22.88
N LEU A 152 -5.57 -28.06 23.26
CA LEU A 152 -4.93 -27.05 22.41
C LEU A 152 -3.46 -27.34 22.07
N LYS A 153 -2.75 -28.12 22.89
CA LYS A 153 -1.37 -28.56 22.61
C LYS A 153 -1.26 -29.76 21.64
N SER A 154 -2.34 -30.48 21.37
CA SER A 154 -2.32 -31.61 20.42
C SER A 154 -2.02 -31.15 18.96
N ALA A 155 -1.28 -31.97 18.20
CA ALA A 155 -0.47 -31.52 17.06
C ALA A 155 -1.19 -31.35 15.71
N GLU A 156 -2.51 -31.47 15.61
CA GLU A 156 -3.22 -31.30 14.33
C GLU A 156 -4.53 -30.53 14.55
N LYS A 157 -4.56 -29.26 14.16
CA LYS A 157 -5.77 -28.44 14.27
C LYS A 157 -6.04 -27.66 13.00
N TYR A 158 -6.97 -28.18 12.22
CA TYR A 158 -7.64 -27.38 11.20
C TYR A 158 -8.49 -26.30 11.88
N LEU A 159 -8.50 -25.10 11.29
CA LEU A 159 -9.29 -23.97 11.75
C LEU A 159 -10.78 -24.19 11.43
N SER A 160 -11.38 -25.19 12.07
CA SER A 160 -12.80 -25.53 11.94
C SER A 160 -13.68 -24.53 12.69
N LYS A 161 -14.94 -24.40 12.24
CA LYS A 161 -15.93 -23.53 12.90
C LYS A 161 -16.10 -23.89 14.39
N GLU A 162 -16.14 -25.18 14.71
CA GLU A 162 -16.30 -25.68 16.09
C GLU A 162 -15.10 -25.31 16.96
N LEU A 163 -13.88 -25.31 16.41
CA LEU A 163 -12.68 -24.90 17.12
C LEU A 163 -12.66 -23.40 17.39
N LEU A 164 -13.07 -22.58 16.43
CA LEU A 164 -13.18 -21.13 16.58
C LEU A 164 -14.22 -20.75 17.65
N GLU A 165 -15.39 -21.40 17.63
CA GLU A 165 -16.42 -21.22 18.65
C GLU A 165 -15.93 -21.61 20.05
N LEU A 166 -15.19 -22.74 20.15
CA LEU A 166 -14.55 -23.18 21.40
C LEU A 166 -13.59 -22.13 21.93
N VAL A 167 -12.65 -21.65 21.11
CA VAL A 167 -11.63 -20.67 21.52
C VAL A 167 -12.27 -19.37 21.98
N ALA A 168 -13.22 -18.84 21.21
CA ALA A 168 -13.91 -17.60 21.56
C ALA A 168 -14.74 -17.74 22.85
N PHE A 169 -15.39 -18.88 23.06
CA PHE A 169 -16.13 -19.14 24.29
C PHE A 169 -15.19 -19.31 25.49
N ALA A 170 -14.10 -20.05 25.31
CA ALA A 170 -13.10 -20.29 26.35
C ALA A 170 -12.43 -18.99 26.80
N ASP A 171 -12.09 -18.07 25.89
CA ASP A 171 -11.54 -16.75 26.24
C ASP A 171 -12.50 -15.93 27.11
N ARG A 172 -13.80 -15.96 26.79
CA ARG A 172 -14.83 -15.31 27.63
C ARG A 172 -15.00 -15.99 28.99
N LEU A 173 -14.93 -17.32 29.03
CA LEU A 173 -15.04 -18.10 30.26
C LEU A 173 -13.83 -17.87 31.17
N ASP A 174 -12.62 -17.84 30.62
CA ASP A 174 -11.36 -17.53 31.30
C ASP A 174 -11.47 -16.16 31.98
N ALA A 175 -11.77 -15.11 31.21
CA ALA A 175 -11.95 -13.76 31.73
C ALA A 175 -13.05 -13.65 32.81
N ALA A 176 -14.10 -14.47 32.72
CA ALA A 176 -15.18 -14.48 33.70
C ALA A 176 -14.81 -15.23 34.99
N LEU A 177 -14.01 -16.30 34.89
CA LEU A 177 -13.51 -17.06 36.05
C LEU A 177 -12.38 -16.31 36.76
N LEU A 178 -11.43 -15.72 36.03
CA LEU A 178 -10.35 -14.91 36.61
C LEU A 178 -10.89 -13.71 37.39
N ARG A 179 -11.85 -12.96 36.81
CA ARG A 179 -12.51 -11.84 37.52
C ARG A 179 -13.16 -12.28 38.82
N CYS A 180 -13.77 -13.47 38.83
CA CYS A 180 -14.39 -14.03 40.04
C CYS A 180 -13.36 -14.58 41.04
N ALA A 181 -12.21 -15.06 40.58
CA ALA A 181 -11.14 -15.63 41.39
C ALA A 181 -10.30 -14.58 42.14
N VAL A 182 -10.19 -13.38 41.57
CA VAL A 182 -9.40 -12.25 42.09
C VAL A 182 -10.25 -11.28 42.94
N GLY A 183 -11.58 -11.31 42.79
CA GLY A 183 -12.53 -10.45 43.50
C GLY A 183 -12.80 -9.11 42.78
N GLU A 184 -14.03 -8.59 42.85
CA GLU A 184 -14.45 -7.37 42.14
C GLU A 184 -13.72 -6.09 42.62
N GLU A 185 -13.24 -6.07 43.87
CA GLU A 185 -12.59 -4.92 44.50
C GLU A 185 -11.12 -4.70 44.04
N PHE A 186 -10.54 -5.68 43.33
CA PHE A 186 -9.10 -5.75 43.06
C PHE A 186 -8.71 -5.51 41.59
N VAL A 187 -9.69 -5.19 40.74
CA VAL A 187 -9.54 -5.06 39.27
C VAL A 187 -8.78 -3.79 38.84
N LEU A 188 -8.42 -2.88 39.77
CA LEU A 188 -7.85 -1.56 39.46
C LEU A 188 -6.39 -1.30 39.91
N ALA A 189 -5.66 -2.25 40.49
CA ALA A 189 -4.29 -2.00 40.98
C ALA A 189 -3.20 -2.59 40.06
N PRO A 190 -2.33 -1.78 39.41
CA PRO A 190 -1.29 -2.25 38.50
C PRO A 190 -0.06 -2.88 39.20
N VAL A 191 -0.06 -2.98 40.53
CA VAL A 191 1.14 -3.29 41.35
C VAL A 191 1.24 -4.77 41.75
N PHE A 192 0.21 -5.60 41.51
CA PHE A 192 0.15 -6.96 42.08
C PHE A 192 0.76 -8.09 41.25
N LYS A 193 1.41 -7.79 40.11
CA LYS A 193 1.92 -8.83 39.20
C LYS A 193 3.08 -9.65 39.78
N ASP A 194 3.83 -9.10 40.74
CA ASP A 194 5.05 -9.73 41.26
C ASP A 194 4.93 -10.23 42.72
N ALA A 195 3.86 -9.90 43.45
CA ALA A 195 3.76 -10.17 44.90
C ALA A 195 2.88 -11.37 45.30
N CYS A 196 1.98 -11.86 44.42
CA CYS A 196 1.01 -12.92 44.74
C CYS A 196 0.90 -14.01 43.67
N ALA A 197 2.01 -14.35 43.02
CA ALA A 197 2.06 -15.39 41.96
C ALA A 197 1.62 -16.78 42.46
N ASP A 198 1.75 -17.07 43.75
CA ASP A 198 1.45 -18.40 44.31
C ASP A 198 -0.04 -18.62 44.66
N GLU A 199 -0.89 -17.58 44.68
CA GLU A 199 -2.30 -17.71 45.11
C GLU A 199 -3.36 -17.46 44.02
N HIS A 200 -2.97 -16.95 42.84
CA HIS A 200 -3.93 -16.57 41.77
C HIS A 200 -3.72 -17.37 40.48
N PRO A 201 -4.79 -17.87 39.84
CA PRO A 201 -4.70 -18.58 38.57
C PRO A 201 -4.23 -17.65 37.44
N GLU A 202 -3.27 -18.11 36.63
CA GLU A 202 -2.92 -17.45 35.37
C GLU A 202 -3.95 -17.75 34.28
N SER A 203 -4.18 -16.79 33.37
CA SER A 203 -4.99 -17.02 32.17
C SER A 203 -4.53 -18.26 31.39
N TRP A 204 -5.49 -18.98 30.82
CA TRP A 204 -5.22 -20.14 29.97
C TRP A 204 -4.41 -19.79 28.71
N ARG A 205 -4.34 -18.50 28.34
CA ARG A 205 -3.67 -18.01 27.11
C ARG A 205 -4.06 -18.85 25.89
N VAL A 206 -5.37 -19.09 25.74
CA VAL A 206 -5.97 -19.89 24.65
C VAL A 206 -5.46 -19.47 23.28
N MET A 207 -5.33 -18.15 23.04
CA MET A 207 -4.76 -17.61 21.81
C MET A 207 -3.26 -17.90 21.63
N GLY A 208 -2.49 -17.91 22.72
CA GLY A 208 -1.08 -18.31 22.69
C GLY A 208 -0.91 -19.78 22.28
N ALA A 209 -1.79 -20.66 22.76
CA ALA A 209 -1.80 -22.06 22.36
C ALA A 209 -2.26 -22.27 20.89
N MET A 210 -3.12 -21.39 20.37
CA MET A 210 -3.60 -21.41 18.97
C MET A 210 -2.61 -20.78 17.98
N GLN A 211 -1.65 -19.99 18.47
CA GLN A 211 -0.71 -19.24 17.63
C GLN A 211 0.03 -20.09 16.58
N PRO A 212 0.50 -21.33 16.85
CA PRO A 212 1.14 -22.16 15.85
C PRO A 212 0.21 -22.52 14.68
N ALA A 213 -1.04 -22.90 14.96
CA ALA A 213 -2.03 -23.23 13.93
C ALA A 213 -2.41 -22.00 13.09
N LEU A 214 -2.52 -20.82 13.72
CA LEU A 214 -2.73 -19.57 12.99
C LEU A 214 -1.53 -19.21 12.11
N ARG A 215 -0.29 -19.40 12.58
CA ARG A 215 0.92 -19.19 11.77
C ARG A 215 0.97 -20.12 10.56
N GLU A 216 0.61 -21.38 10.74
CA GLU A 216 0.57 -22.35 9.64
C GLU A 216 -0.53 -22.00 8.62
N TRP A 217 -1.70 -21.55 9.09
CA TRP A 217 -2.76 -21.06 8.22
C TRP A 217 -2.31 -19.81 7.42
N ILE A 218 -1.70 -18.82 8.08
CA ILE A 218 -1.14 -17.62 7.42
C ILE A 218 -0.10 -18.04 6.38
N THR A 219 0.79 -18.96 6.73
CA THR A 219 1.83 -19.44 5.82
C THR A 219 1.23 -20.15 4.61
N SER A 220 0.15 -20.91 4.79
CA SER A 220 -0.48 -21.67 3.71
C SER A 220 -1.38 -20.83 2.81
N ASN A 221 -2.04 -19.80 3.35
CA ASN A 221 -3.05 -19.02 2.63
C ASN A 221 -2.54 -17.64 2.20
N VAL A 222 -1.82 -16.94 3.08
CA VAL A 222 -1.42 -15.54 2.86
C VAL A 222 -0.08 -15.46 2.13
N ASN A 223 0.93 -16.26 2.50
CA ASN A 223 2.25 -16.19 1.85
C ASN A 223 2.24 -16.63 0.38
N ASN A 224 1.17 -17.29 -0.08
CA ASN A 224 0.98 -17.66 -1.48
C ASN A 224 0.35 -16.54 -2.32
N LEU A 225 -0.23 -15.50 -1.70
CA LEU A 225 -0.92 -14.40 -2.40
C LEU A 225 -0.03 -13.70 -3.44
N PRO A 226 1.26 -13.36 -3.16
CA PRO A 226 2.11 -12.75 -4.18
C PRO A 226 2.27 -13.63 -5.43
N THR A 227 2.26 -14.96 -5.26
CA THR A 227 2.34 -15.90 -6.39
C THR A 227 1.05 -15.97 -7.18
N TRP A 228 -0.11 -15.85 -6.53
CA TRP A 228 -1.39 -15.77 -7.21
C TRP A 228 -1.52 -14.46 -7.99
N VAL A 229 -1.10 -13.35 -7.38
CA VAL A 229 -1.09 -12.02 -8.02
C VAL A 229 -0.17 -12.02 -9.23
N ARG A 230 1.01 -12.64 -9.16
CA ARG A 230 1.88 -12.83 -10.33
C ARG A 230 1.21 -13.57 -11.50
N ARG A 231 0.31 -14.53 -11.22
CA ARG A 231 -0.44 -15.24 -12.26
C ARG A 231 -1.55 -14.37 -12.85
N ILE A 232 -2.31 -13.69 -12.00
CA ILE A 232 -3.33 -12.72 -12.41
C ILE A 232 -2.71 -11.64 -13.31
N ASN A 233 -1.57 -11.10 -12.89
CA ASN A 233 -0.81 -10.12 -13.65
C ASN A 233 -0.29 -10.68 -14.99
N ALA A 234 0.14 -11.95 -15.04
CA ALA A 234 0.59 -12.56 -16.28
C ALA A 234 -0.51 -12.71 -17.34
N GLU A 235 -1.78 -12.72 -16.92
CA GLU A 235 -2.96 -12.78 -17.81
C GLU A 235 -3.45 -11.38 -18.20
N GLU A 236 -2.91 -10.31 -17.62
CA GLU A 236 -3.35 -8.95 -17.87
C GLU A 236 -2.92 -8.46 -19.25
N GLY A 237 -3.90 -8.04 -20.05
CA GLY A 237 -3.70 -7.58 -21.41
C GLY A 237 -3.63 -6.06 -21.55
N TRP A 238 -4.03 -5.27 -20.54
CA TRP A 238 -4.08 -3.80 -20.58
C TRP A 238 -4.89 -3.23 -21.74
N ARG A 239 -5.98 -3.90 -22.14
CA ARG A 239 -6.86 -3.45 -23.23
C ARG A 239 -8.25 -3.13 -22.71
N SER A 240 -8.75 -1.97 -23.08
CA SER A 240 -10.15 -1.60 -22.90
C SER A 240 -10.99 -2.13 -24.08
N PRO A 241 -12.19 -2.70 -23.83
CA PRO A 241 -13.14 -2.97 -24.89
C PRO A 241 -13.45 -1.68 -25.67
N LYS A 242 -13.55 -1.77 -27.01
CA LYS A 242 -13.74 -0.60 -27.87
C LYS A 242 -14.96 0.22 -27.44
N GLY A 243 -14.75 1.49 -27.14
CA GLY A 243 -15.80 2.43 -26.75
C GLY A 243 -16.21 2.37 -25.27
N GLN A 244 -15.54 1.57 -24.44
CA GLN A 244 -15.78 1.53 -23.00
C GLN A 244 -14.58 2.09 -22.24
N ARG A 245 -14.83 3.15 -21.46
CA ARG A 245 -13.87 3.68 -20.49
C ARG A 245 -13.90 2.82 -19.24
N LEU A 246 -12.77 2.18 -18.92
CA LEU A 246 -12.62 1.38 -17.72
C LEU A 246 -11.92 2.18 -16.63
N GLN A 247 -12.53 2.21 -15.45
CA GLN A 247 -11.95 2.85 -14.26
C GLN A 247 -10.79 2.05 -13.67
N MET A 248 -10.72 0.75 -13.95
CA MET A 248 -9.67 -0.16 -13.45
C MET A 248 -9.60 -1.42 -14.31
N SER A 249 -8.41 -2.01 -14.40
CA SER A 249 -8.17 -3.30 -15.06
C SER A 249 -8.80 -4.47 -14.29
N GLY A 250 -8.89 -5.63 -14.95
CA GLY A 250 -9.34 -6.86 -14.32
C GLY A 250 -8.40 -7.30 -13.20
N SER A 251 -7.09 -7.29 -13.47
CA SER A 251 -6.05 -7.60 -12.49
C SER A 251 -6.11 -6.71 -11.24
N ALA A 252 -6.28 -5.39 -11.41
CA ALA A 252 -6.37 -4.45 -10.27
C ALA A 252 -7.59 -4.74 -9.38
N ARG A 253 -8.73 -5.07 -10.00
CA ARG A 253 -9.95 -5.45 -9.27
C ARG A 253 -9.74 -6.73 -8.46
N GLU A 254 -9.11 -7.74 -9.03
CA GLU A 254 -8.80 -8.98 -8.33
C GLU A 254 -7.79 -8.77 -7.20
N VAL A 255 -6.79 -7.89 -7.38
CA VAL A 255 -5.85 -7.53 -6.30
C VAL A 255 -6.56 -6.87 -5.12
N LEU A 256 -7.43 -5.89 -5.38
CA LEU A 256 -8.24 -5.26 -4.34
C LEU A 256 -9.17 -6.25 -3.64
N LYS A 257 -9.77 -7.15 -4.41
CA LYS A 257 -10.61 -8.22 -3.87
C LYS A 257 -9.81 -9.16 -2.99
N ILE A 258 -8.60 -9.56 -3.39
CA ILE A 258 -7.70 -10.39 -2.55
C ILE A 258 -7.42 -9.69 -1.22
N ILE A 259 -7.11 -8.39 -1.24
CA ILE A 259 -6.83 -7.61 -0.03
C ILE A 259 -8.06 -7.59 0.88
N HIS A 260 -9.21 -7.20 0.33
CA HIS A 260 -10.48 -7.13 1.05
C HIS A 260 -10.90 -8.50 1.62
N ASP A 261 -11.00 -9.53 0.78
CA ASP A 261 -11.45 -10.87 1.16
C ASP A 261 -10.51 -11.51 2.20
N THR A 262 -9.20 -11.24 2.12
CA THR A 262 -8.22 -11.73 3.11
C THR A 262 -8.45 -11.07 4.47
N LEU A 263 -8.63 -9.75 4.51
CA LEU A 263 -8.89 -9.02 5.76
C LEU A 263 -10.26 -9.37 6.34
N GLU A 264 -11.30 -9.40 5.51
CA GLU A 264 -12.66 -9.78 5.92
C GLU A 264 -12.69 -11.21 6.46
N TYR A 265 -12.08 -12.17 5.77
CA TYR A 265 -12.00 -13.54 6.26
C TYR A 265 -11.28 -13.61 7.60
N LEU A 266 -10.13 -12.95 7.72
CA LEU A 266 -9.30 -12.97 8.93
C LEU A 266 -10.05 -12.39 10.14
N LEU A 267 -10.72 -11.25 9.96
CA LEU A 267 -11.53 -10.59 10.99
C LEU A 267 -12.81 -11.38 11.30
N GLY A 268 -13.38 -12.04 10.30
CA GLY A 268 -14.57 -12.90 10.42
C GLY A 268 -14.34 -14.18 11.24
N LEU A 269 -13.09 -14.54 11.57
CA LEU A 269 -12.78 -15.71 12.40
C LEU A 269 -13.29 -15.56 13.85
N GLY A 270 -13.62 -14.34 14.29
CA GLY A 270 -14.08 -14.08 15.67
C GLY A 270 -12.99 -14.31 16.72
N LEU A 271 -11.72 -14.32 16.30
CA LEU A 271 -10.55 -14.47 17.15
C LEU A 271 -9.93 -13.12 17.47
N ARG A 272 -9.33 -12.99 18.65
CA ARG A 272 -8.48 -11.85 18.98
C ARG A 272 -7.08 -12.08 18.44
N ILE A 273 -6.81 -11.59 17.24
CA ILE A 273 -5.58 -11.90 16.51
C ILE A 273 -4.40 -11.12 17.13
N PRO A 274 -3.28 -11.79 17.48
CA PRO A 274 -2.07 -11.12 17.92
C PRO A 274 -1.53 -10.12 16.90
N ALA A 275 -1.06 -8.95 17.37
CA ALA A 275 -0.58 -7.86 16.52
C ALA A 275 0.58 -8.29 15.60
N ASP A 276 1.46 -9.18 16.06
CA ASP A 276 2.57 -9.71 15.26
C ASP A 276 2.10 -10.56 14.07
N LEU A 277 1.04 -11.34 14.26
CA LEU A 277 0.44 -12.12 13.18
C LEU A 277 -0.29 -11.23 12.18
N LEU A 278 -1.05 -10.26 12.68
CA LEU A 278 -1.74 -9.31 11.83
C LEU A 278 -0.74 -8.49 11.02
N ARG A 279 0.39 -8.09 11.63
CA ARG A 279 1.48 -7.38 10.92
C ARG A 279 2.04 -8.20 9.77
N ASN A 280 2.30 -9.49 9.99
CA ASN A 280 2.77 -10.38 8.92
C ASN A 280 1.78 -10.45 7.76
N VAL A 281 0.47 -10.51 8.05
CA VAL A 281 -0.56 -10.51 6.99
C VAL A 281 -0.53 -9.19 6.22
N THR A 282 -0.51 -8.05 6.91
CA THR A 282 -0.50 -6.74 6.27
C THR A 282 0.77 -6.49 5.46
N ASP A 283 1.93 -6.97 5.92
CA ASP A 283 3.20 -6.86 5.17
C ASP A 283 3.16 -7.66 3.87
N VAL A 284 2.52 -8.84 3.87
CA VAL A 284 2.30 -9.62 2.64
C VAL A 284 1.31 -8.93 1.71
N LEU A 285 0.25 -8.31 2.24
CA LEU A 285 -0.69 -7.52 1.43
C LEU A 285 -0.02 -6.28 0.82
N CYS A 286 0.86 -5.59 1.56
CA CYS A 286 1.72 -4.53 1.01
C CYS A 286 2.58 -5.06 -0.14
N SER A 287 3.17 -6.25 0.01
CA SER A 287 3.97 -6.88 -1.05
C SER A 287 3.14 -7.22 -2.29
N VAL A 288 1.87 -7.60 -2.12
CA VAL A 288 0.91 -7.82 -3.22
C VAL A 288 0.65 -6.52 -4.00
N VAL A 289 0.43 -5.40 -3.30
CA VAL A 289 0.26 -4.08 -3.93
C VAL A 289 1.51 -3.70 -4.72
N ILE A 290 2.70 -3.84 -4.11
CA ILE A 290 3.98 -3.52 -4.76
C ILE A 290 4.21 -4.40 -6.00
N GLU A 291 3.91 -5.70 -5.94
CA GLU A 291 4.02 -6.61 -7.08
C GLU A 291 3.10 -6.20 -8.23
N PHE A 292 1.85 -5.82 -7.94
CA PHE A 292 0.93 -5.29 -8.95
C PHE A 292 1.48 -4.00 -9.57
N SER A 293 1.92 -3.04 -8.75
CA SER A 293 2.43 -1.77 -9.23
C SER A 293 3.63 -1.94 -10.15
N ASN A 294 4.59 -2.78 -9.76
CA ASN A 294 5.74 -3.10 -10.60
C ASN A 294 5.34 -3.75 -11.93
N HIS A 295 4.33 -4.63 -11.92
CA HIS A 295 3.80 -5.21 -13.14
C HIS A 295 3.17 -4.14 -14.06
N ALA A 296 2.48 -3.15 -13.51
CA ALA A 296 1.89 -2.05 -14.27
C ALA A 296 2.93 -1.16 -14.97
N ALA A 297 4.20 -1.16 -14.56
CA ALA A 297 5.27 -0.44 -15.25
C ALA A 297 6.25 -1.35 -16.03
N LYS A 298 6.22 -2.67 -15.82
CA LYS A 298 7.22 -3.63 -16.31
C LYS A 298 7.55 -3.54 -17.80
N ASP A 299 6.55 -3.27 -18.64
CA ASP A 299 6.66 -3.25 -20.10
C ASP A 299 6.91 -1.85 -20.68
N LEU A 300 7.03 -0.84 -19.82
CA LEU A 300 7.09 0.58 -20.16
C LEU A 300 8.53 1.09 -20.19
N ASP A 301 9.32 0.63 -21.16
CA ASP A 301 10.68 1.15 -21.36
C ASP A 301 10.67 2.46 -22.19
N SER A 302 10.90 3.59 -21.52
CA SER A 302 10.98 4.93 -22.13
C SER A 302 12.28 5.19 -22.89
N SER A 303 13.35 4.44 -22.58
CA SER A 303 14.69 4.68 -23.12
C SER A 303 14.78 4.46 -24.63
N ARG A 304 13.93 3.58 -25.17
CA ARG A 304 13.84 3.26 -26.60
C ARG A 304 13.38 4.41 -27.48
N PHE A 305 12.68 5.40 -26.91
CA PHE A 305 12.09 6.49 -27.69
C PHE A 305 13.03 7.69 -27.85
N VAL A 306 13.94 7.93 -26.90
CA VAL A 306 14.77 9.14 -26.89
C VAL A 306 15.79 9.09 -28.03
N PRO A 307 15.72 10.00 -29.03
CA PRO A 307 16.67 9.97 -30.13
C PRO A 307 18.08 10.35 -29.66
N PRO A 308 19.16 9.92 -30.35
CA PRO A 308 20.51 10.37 -30.04
C PRO A 308 20.67 11.87 -30.32
N VAL A 309 21.53 12.52 -29.52
CA VAL A 309 21.78 13.95 -29.63
C VAL A 309 22.59 14.25 -30.89
N PRO A 310 22.16 15.20 -31.75
CA PRO A 310 22.92 15.60 -32.93
C PRO A 310 24.33 16.07 -32.59
N ILE A 311 25.27 15.88 -33.50
CA ILE A 311 26.62 16.43 -33.34
C ILE A 311 26.57 17.96 -33.36
N LEU A 312 27.33 18.61 -32.46
CA LEU A 312 27.47 20.06 -32.48
C LEU A 312 28.16 20.50 -33.78
N THR A 313 27.53 21.45 -34.47
CA THR A 313 28.07 22.06 -35.68
C THR A 313 28.18 23.57 -35.51
N ARG A 314 28.92 24.21 -36.40
CA ARG A 314 29.02 25.68 -36.44
C ARG A 314 28.37 26.27 -37.68
N TYR A 315 27.85 27.48 -37.51
CA TYR A 315 27.19 28.24 -38.58
C TYR A 315 28.10 28.52 -39.79
N LYS A 316 27.52 28.41 -40.99
CA LYS A 316 28.12 28.88 -42.24
C LYS A 316 27.03 29.41 -43.16
N GLN A 317 26.92 30.73 -43.24
CA GLN A 317 25.90 31.44 -44.02
C GLN A 317 25.65 30.87 -45.42
N LYS A 318 26.68 30.78 -46.29
CA LYS A 318 26.51 30.25 -47.66
C LYS A 318 25.96 28.82 -47.74
N THR A 319 26.24 28.02 -46.72
CA THR A 319 25.77 26.63 -46.61
C THR A 319 24.30 26.61 -46.21
N VAL A 320 23.96 27.35 -45.15
CA VAL A 320 22.58 27.46 -44.65
C VAL A 320 21.65 28.05 -45.72
N GLU A 321 22.05 29.14 -46.38
CA GLU A 321 21.27 29.74 -47.47
C GLU A 321 21.09 28.79 -48.67
N LYS A 322 22.09 27.95 -48.97
CA LYS A 322 21.99 26.96 -50.04
C LYS A 322 21.03 25.83 -49.67
N SER A 323 21.10 25.34 -48.44
CA SER A 323 20.20 24.32 -47.91
C SER A 323 18.76 24.83 -47.87
N MET A 324 18.52 26.02 -47.31
CA MET A 324 17.22 26.71 -47.33
C MET A 324 16.65 26.85 -48.74
N LYS A 325 17.44 27.35 -49.71
CA LYS A 325 17.00 27.46 -51.12
C LYS A 325 16.69 26.11 -51.75
N SER A 326 17.45 25.07 -51.41
CA SER A 326 17.20 23.72 -51.92
C SER A 326 15.92 23.13 -51.34
N GLU A 327 15.58 23.46 -50.10
CA GLU A 327 14.41 22.99 -49.40
C GLU A 327 13.15 23.74 -49.82
N ALA A 328 13.26 25.07 -49.96
CA ALA A 328 12.21 25.89 -50.57
C ALA A 328 11.89 25.44 -52.01
N ARG A 329 12.89 25.00 -52.80
CA ARG A 329 12.66 24.40 -54.12
C ARG A 329 11.95 23.05 -54.06
N LYS A 330 12.23 22.22 -53.05
CA LYS A 330 11.51 20.96 -52.82
C LYS A 330 10.06 21.22 -52.41
N ARG A 331 9.82 22.22 -51.55
CA ARG A 331 8.47 22.63 -51.11
C ARG A 331 7.69 23.32 -52.23
N GLY A 332 8.33 24.12 -53.09
CA GLY A 332 7.69 24.84 -54.20
C GLY A 332 7.63 24.11 -55.56
N GLY A 333 8.28 22.96 -55.70
CA GLY A 333 8.23 22.11 -56.90
C GLY A 333 7.12 21.05 -56.89
N VAL A 334 6.36 20.96 -55.79
CA VAL A 334 5.25 20.04 -55.63
C VAL A 334 3.96 20.84 -55.80
N GLY A 335 3.45 20.89 -57.03
CA GLY A 335 2.02 21.12 -57.23
C GLY A 335 1.26 19.92 -56.68
N GLU A 336 0.29 20.18 -55.80
CA GLU A 336 -0.78 19.28 -55.32
C GLU A 336 -0.60 17.77 -55.63
N ALA A 337 0.43 17.14 -55.04
CA ALA A 337 0.52 15.69 -54.91
C ALA A 337 1.68 15.32 -53.95
N ALA A 338 1.34 14.60 -52.88
CA ALA A 338 2.23 13.92 -51.95
C ALA A 338 2.87 14.76 -50.83
N MET A 339 2.05 15.02 -49.80
CA MET A 339 2.51 14.88 -48.41
C MET A 339 2.53 13.37 -48.08
N GLN A 340 3.55 12.65 -48.55
CA GLN A 340 3.82 11.29 -48.12
C GLN A 340 4.90 11.35 -47.05
N HIS A 341 4.49 11.01 -45.82
CA HIS A 341 5.36 10.74 -44.69
C HIS A 341 6.48 9.76 -45.08
N PRO A 342 7.73 9.93 -44.63
CA PRO A 342 8.64 8.81 -44.51
C PRO A 342 8.13 7.96 -43.36
N SER A 343 7.32 6.96 -43.68
CA SER A 343 6.94 5.92 -42.72
C SER A 343 8.20 5.30 -42.13
N ALA A 344 8.22 5.16 -40.81
CA ALA A 344 9.04 4.15 -40.14
C ALA A 344 8.77 2.77 -40.76
N PRO A 345 9.67 1.78 -40.61
CA PRO A 345 9.47 0.45 -41.17
C PRO A 345 8.11 -0.13 -40.72
N PRO A 346 7.36 -0.83 -41.57
CA PRO A 346 6.05 -1.34 -41.20
C PRO A 346 6.19 -2.41 -40.11
N ALA A 347 5.41 -2.26 -39.04
CA ALA A 347 4.95 -3.38 -38.24
C ALA A 347 3.79 -4.02 -39.01
N ASP A 348 3.95 -5.28 -39.39
CA ASP A 348 2.94 -6.04 -40.12
C ASP A 348 1.66 -6.17 -39.28
N ALA A 349 0.55 -5.65 -39.81
CA ALA A 349 -0.80 -5.93 -39.31
C ALA A 349 -1.76 -5.98 -40.51
N ASP A 350 -2.01 -7.20 -41.01
CA ASP A 350 -3.23 -7.50 -41.75
C ASP A 350 -4.16 -8.31 -40.84
N GLY A 351 -5.40 -7.85 -40.73
CA GLY A 351 -6.46 -8.49 -39.99
C GLY A 351 -7.43 -9.22 -40.91
N ALA A 352 -7.71 -10.47 -40.53
CA ALA A 352 -8.92 -11.26 -40.76
C ALA A 352 -9.21 -11.81 -42.16
N ASP A 353 -8.89 -13.09 -42.34
CA ASP A 353 -9.93 -14.09 -42.62
C ASP A 353 -9.55 -15.44 -41.99
N GLY A 354 -10.54 -16.09 -41.37
CA GLY A 354 -10.32 -17.25 -40.50
C GLY A 354 -9.92 -18.51 -41.26
N HIS A 355 -8.89 -19.19 -40.75
CA HIS A 355 -8.84 -20.65 -40.54
C HIS A 355 -7.64 -20.95 -39.64
N GLY A 356 -7.87 -21.69 -38.55
CA GLY A 356 -6.93 -21.82 -37.44
C GLY A 356 -5.71 -22.70 -37.71
N SER A 357 -4.59 -22.34 -37.11
CA SER A 357 -3.70 -23.24 -36.34
C SER A 357 -2.57 -22.48 -35.62
N PRO A 358 -2.02 -23.04 -34.52
CA PRO A 358 -1.36 -22.29 -33.47
C PRO A 358 0.15 -22.14 -33.73
N GLY A 359 0.67 -20.93 -33.57
CA GLY A 359 2.11 -20.65 -33.67
C GLY A 359 2.47 -19.45 -32.81
N ALA A 360 3.42 -19.65 -31.90
CA ALA A 360 3.90 -18.70 -30.91
C ALA A 360 4.28 -17.34 -31.51
N GLY A 361 3.70 -16.25 -30.98
CA GLY A 361 4.02 -14.87 -31.37
C GLY A 361 3.85 -13.94 -30.17
N GLY A 362 4.96 -13.39 -29.67
CA GLY A 362 4.94 -12.31 -28.69
C GLY A 362 4.50 -11.02 -29.35
N SER A 363 3.24 -10.63 -29.15
CA SER A 363 2.75 -9.30 -29.48
C SER A 363 3.43 -8.27 -28.58
N GLU A 364 3.93 -7.16 -29.15
CA GLU A 364 4.38 -6.02 -28.33
C GLU A 364 3.28 -5.61 -27.34
N PRO A 365 3.64 -5.29 -26.09
CA PRO A 365 2.69 -4.89 -25.07
C PRO A 365 1.95 -3.61 -25.54
N PRO A 366 0.64 -3.49 -25.29
CA PRO A 366 -0.09 -2.29 -25.69
C PRO A 366 0.47 -1.08 -24.94
N THR A 367 0.62 0.00 -25.68
CA THR A 367 1.17 1.27 -25.18
C THR A 367 0.33 2.45 -25.63
N ASP A 368 -0.79 2.22 -26.32
CA ASP A 368 -1.75 3.24 -26.74
C ASP A 368 -2.32 4.02 -25.55
N ALA A 369 -2.94 5.18 -25.84
CA ALA A 369 -3.43 6.12 -24.83
C ALA A 369 -4.41 5.44 -23.85
N ASP A 370 -5.29 4.58 -24.35
CA ASP A 370 -6.25 3.84 -23.52
C ASP A 370 -5.54 2.90 -22.53
N SER A 371 -4.52 2.17 -23.01
CA SER A 371 -3.68 1.29 -22.19
C SER A 371 -2.96 2.06 -21.08
N ILE A 372 -2.34 3.20 -21.43
CA ILE A 372 -1.61 4.05 -20.48
C ILE A 372 -2.56 4.59 -19.40
N ALA A 373 -3.71 5.14 -19.82
CA ALA A 373 -4.70 5.66 -18.90
C ALA A 373 -5.29 4.56 -18.00
N LEU A 374 -5.52 3.35 -18.53
CA LEU A 374 -5.99 2.22 -17.74
C LEU A 374 -4.98 1.82 -16.65
N ARG A 375 -3.67 1.84 -16.95
CA ARG A 375 -2.60 1.61 -15.96
C ARG A 375 -2.63 2.67 -14.85
N ILE A 376 -2.67 3.95 -15.22
CA ILE A 376 -2.75 5.09 -14.27
C ILE A 376 -3.99 4.97 -13.38
N ASN A 377 -5.17 4.79 -13.98
CA ASN A 377 -6.42 4.66 -13.24
C ASN A 377 -6.39 3.45 -12.28
N SER A 378 -5.85 2.31 -12.73
CA SER A 378 -5.78 1.10 -11.90
C SER A 378 -4.89 1.27 -10.68
N LEU A 379 -3.73 1.92 -10.85
CA LEU A 379 -2.82 2.25 -9.76
C LEU A 379 -3.47 3.21 -8.76
N ALA A 380 -4.09 4.28 -9.25
CA ALA A 380 -4.78 5.26 -8.41
C ALA A 380 -5.94 4.63 -7.64
N GLN A 381 -6.75 3.78 -8.28
CA GLN A 381 -7.84 3.08 -7.59
C GLN A 381 -7.34 2.17 -6.46
N ILE A 382 -6.17 1.54 -6.61
CA ILE A 382 -5.57 0.77 -5.51
C ILE A 382 -5.14 1.71 -4.39
N ARG A 383 -4.40 2.77 -4.73
CA ARG A 383 -3.95 3.80 -3.79
C ARG A 383 -5.10 4.37 -2.97
N ASP A 384 -6.20 4.74 -3.61
CA ASP A 384 -7.32 5.44 -2.99
C ASP A 384 -8.21 4.52 -2.14
N LYS A 385 -8.23 3.22 -2.42
CA LYS A 385 -9.06 2.23 -1.69
C LYS A 385 -8.36 1.58 -0.50
N LEU A 386 -7.02 1.61 -0.44
CA LEU A 386 -6.27 1.07 0.69
C LEU A 386 -6.59 1.74 2.04
N PRO A 387 -6.73 3.08 2.13
CA PRO A 387 -7.10 3.73 3.40
C PRO A 387 -8.45 3.26 3.97
N ALA A 388 -9.43 2.96 3.13
CA ALA A 388 -10.70 2.40 3.60
C ALA A 388 -10.51 1.03 4.27
N CYS A 389 -9.66 0.17 3.69
CA CYS A 389 -9.32 -1.13 4.28
C CYS A 389 -8.63 -0.97 5.65
N VAL A 390 -7.83 0.09 5.84
CA VAL A 390 -7.19 0.40 7.12
C VAL A 390 -8.23 0.80 8.17
N ASN A 391 -9.21 1.63 7.79
CA ASN A 391 -10.29 2.03 8.69
C ASN A 391 -11.16 0.83 9.09
N ASP A 392 -11.55 0.00 8.13
CA ASP A 392 -12.33 -1.22 8.41
C ASP A 392 -11.58 -2.16 9.37
N LEU A 393 -10.26 -2.24 9.23
CA LEU A 393 -9.39 -3.01 10.13
C LEU A 393 -9.32 -2.38 11.53
N ALA A 394 -9.18 -1.05 11.63
CA ALA A 394 -9.14 -0.33 12.89
C ALA A 394 -10.45 -0.48 13.69
N ASP A 395 -11.59 -0.43 13.01
CA ASP A 395 -12.92 -0.58 13.60
C ASP A 395 -13.20 -2.01 14.08
N SER A 396 -12.64 -3.01 13.38
CA SER A 396 -12.97 -4.42 13.61
C SER A 396 -11.97 -5.15 14.52
N TRP A 397 -10.71 -4.72 14.56
CA TRP A 397 -9.66 -5.44 15.28
C TRP A 397 -9.58 -5.06 16.76
N VAL A 398 -9.59 -6.07 17.64
CA VAL A 398 -9.47 -5.92 19.09
C VAL A 398 -8.13 -6.49 19.57
N PRO A 399 -7.21 -5.67 20.11
CA PRO A 399 -5.92 -6.14 20.62
C PRO A 399 -6.05 -7.16 21.75
N LEU A 400 -5.09 -8.09 21.80
CA LEU A 400 -5.02 -9.11 22.86
C LEU A 400 -4.54 -8.47 24.17
N GLY A 401 -5.47 -8.12 25.06
CA GLY A 401 -5.21 -7.64 26.42
C GLY A 401 -4.95 -6.14 26.50
N SER A 402 -5.93 -5.40 27.04
CA SER A 402 -5.73 -4.04 27.56
C SER A 402 -4.98 -4.10 28.89
N VAL A 403 -3.70 -4.49 28.86
CA VAL A 403 -2.80 -4.24 29.98
C VAL A 403 -2.50 -2.73 29.97
N PRO A 404 -2.59 -2.01 31.11
CA PRO A 404 -2.07 -0.65 31.17
C PRO A 404 -0.56 -0.67 30.87
N GLY A 405 -0.17 -0.22 29.67
CA GLY A 405 1.21 0.11 29.31
C GLY A 405 2.01 -0.87 28.44
N GLY A 406 1.43 -1.60 27.47
CA GLY A 406 2.28 -2.39 26.56
C GLY A 406 1.73 -2.94 25.24
N ALA A 407 0.42 -3.04 25.04
CA ALA A 407 -0.14 -3.46 23.74
C ALA A 407 -0.57 -2.22 22.94
N PRO A 408 -0.23 -2.11 21.64
CA PRO A 408 -0.65 -0.98 20.83
C PRO A 408 -2.17 -0.95 20.71
N THR A 409 -2.75 0.24 20.75
CA THR A 409 -4.18 0.40 20.39
C THR A 409 -4.40 0.03 18.92
N ALA A 410 -5.65 -0.22 18.53
CA ALA A 410 -5.98 -0.44 17.12
C ALA A 410 -5.49 0.73 16.25
N GLU A 411 -5.72 1.96 16.71
CA GLU A 411 -5.27 3.19 16.06
C GLU A 411 -3.72 3.26 15.95
N GLU A 412 -2.99 2.94 17.01
CA GLU A 412 -1.51 2.91 17.00
C GLU A 412 -0.97 1.85 16.04
N PHE A 413 -1.63 0.69 15.93
CA PHE A 413 -1.24 -0.37 15.02
C PHE A 413 -1.50 -0.02 13.55
N THR A 414 -2.67 0.57 13.25
CA THR A 414 -3.06 0.93 11.90
C THR A 414 -2.41 2.22 11.41
N CYS A 415 -1.80 2.99 12.31
CA CYS A 415 -1.04 4.18 11.97
C CYS A 415 0.08 3.85 10.97
N GLY A 416 0.02 4.49 9.80
CA GLY A 416 0.97 4.30 8.71
C GLY A 416 0.92 2.92 8.03
N LEU A 417 -0.17 2.17 8.21
CA LEU A 417 -0.37 0.91 7.53
C LEU A 417 -0.60 1.15 6.03
N PHE A 418 0.08 0.37 5.17
CA PHE A 418 0.13 0.55 3.71
C PHE A 418 0.82 1.83 3.20
N ASP A 419 1.21 2.81 4.04
CA ASP A 419 1.85 4.05 3.58
C ASP A 419 3.03 3.82 2.63
N ALA A 420 3.91 2.87 2.95
CA ALA A 420 5.05 2.53 2.10
C ALA A 420 4.62 1.94 0.74
N ALA A 421 3.53 1.16 0.71
CA ALA A 421 2.99 0.59 -0.52
C ALA A 421 2.26 1.65 -1.35
N ILE A 422 1.48 2.53 -0.70
CA ILE A 422 0.82 3.69 -1.31
C ILE A 422 1.87 4.61 -1.94
N HIS A 423 2.92 4.96 -1.20
CA HIS A 423 4.02 5.76 -1.73
C HIS A 423 4.71 5.09 -2.93
N HIS A 424 4.93 3.78 -2.87
CA HIS A 424 5.47 3.04 -4.01
C HIS A 424 4.52 3.09 -5.22
N VAL A 425 3.21 3.02 -5.02
CA VAL A 425 2.22 3.17 -6.10
C VAL A 425 2.35 4.56 -6.74
N ASP A 426 2.48 5.63 -5.94
CA ASP A 426 2.67 6.99 -6.47
C ASP A 426 3.96 7.12 -7.31
N VAL A 427 5.07 6.53 -6.85
CA VAL A 427 6.33 6.49 -7.63
C VAL A 427 6.13 5.77 -8.97
N VAL A 428 5.42 4.64 -8.97
CA VAL A 428 5.12 3.90 -10.20
C VAL A 428 4.18 4.68 -11.12
N ILE A 429 3.23 5.46 -10.58
CA ILE A 429 2.40 6.36 -11.39
C ILE A 429 3.30 7.38 -12.10
N GLU A 430 4.27 7.98 -11.42
CA GLU A 430 5.24 8.89 -12.04
C GLU A 430 6.06 8.21 -13.15
N ASP A 431 6.48 6.95 -12.96
CA ASP A 431 7.19 6.18 -14.01
C ASP A 431 6.31 5.96 -15.26
N VAL A 432 5.02 5.63 -15.07
CA VAL A 432 4.06 5.48 -16.17
C VAL A 432 3.83 6.82 -16.88
N LEU A 433 3.78 7.92 -16.13
CA LEU A 433 3.66 9.28 -16.70
C LEU A 433 4.93 9.68 -17.48
N GLU A 434 6.13 9.35 -17.01
CA GLU A 434 7.36 9.59 -17.78
C GLU A 434 7.41 8.75 -19.06
N PHE A 435 6.92 7.51 -19.03
CA PHE A 435 6.76 6.72 -20.25
C PHE A 435 5.76 7.35 -21.22
N MET A 436 4.60 7.81 -20.73
CA MET A 436 3.60 8.51 -21.52
C MET A 436 4.21 9.72 -22.23
N VAL A 437 4.93 10.57 -21.47
CA VAL A 437 5.64 11.72 -22.02
C VAL A 437 6.66 11.29 -23.06
N ALA A 438 7.44 10.25 -22.78
CA ALA A 438 8.46 9.79 -23.72
C ALA A 438 7.85 9.29 -25.03
N LYS A 439 6.73 8.59 -24.94
CA LYS A 439 5.96 8.15 -26.10
C LYS A 439 5.41 9.35 -26.88
N ILE A 440 4.67 10.26 -26.23
CA ILE A 440 4.05 11.40 -26.92
C ILE A 440 5.11 12.29 -27.58
N ILE A 441 6.18 12.65 -26.87
CA ILE A 441 7.15 13.66 -27.31
C ILE A 441 8.24 13.07 -28.20
N TYR A 442 8.85 11.96 -27.79
CA TYR A 442 10.03 11.42 -28.48
C TYR A 442 9.69 10.35 -29.52
N HIS A 443 8.47 9.80 -29.51
CA HIS A 443 8.00 8.84 -30.50
C HIS A 443 6.92 9.46 -31.42
N ASP A 444 5.75 9.82 -30.87
CA ASP A 444 4.58 10.20 -31.66
C ASP A 444 4.76 11.56 -32.34
N LEU A 445 5.28 12.56 -31.61
CA LEU A 445 5.55 13.91 -32.13
C LEU A 445 7.02 14.13 -32.50
N ARG A 446 7.78 13.04 -32.71
CA ARG A 446 9.22 13.11 -32.97
C ARG A 446 9.56 13.98 -34.17
N HIS A 447 8.81 13.82 -35.26
CA HIS A 447 9.06 14.54 -36.51
C HIS A 447 8.71 16.02 -36.36
N GLU A 448 7.57 16.30 -35.75
CA GLU A 448 7.06 17.65 -35.49
C GLU A 448 8.02 18.44 -34.61
N ILE A 449 8.48 17.85 -33.50
CA ILE A 449 9.33 18.51 -32.52
C ILE A 449 10.79 18.57 -33.01
N PHE A 450 11.39 17.44 -33.37
CA PHE A 450 12.83 17.40 -33.67
C PHE A 450 13.16 17.62 -35.15
N GLY A 451 12.19 17.44 -36.05
CA GLY A 451 12.33 17.67 -37.48
C GLY A 451 11.89 19.07 -37.92
N GLU A 452 10.70 19.52 -37.53
CA GLU A 452 10.08 20.73 -38.10
C GLU A 452 10.18 21.97 -37.19
N LEU A 453 10.09 21.84 -35.87
CA LEU A 453 10.07 23.01 -34.98
C LEU A 453 11.31 23.88 -35.15
N TYR A 454 11.10 25.17 -35.45
CA TYR A 454 12.13 26.17 -35.74
C TYR A 454 13.14 25.77 -36.81
N HIS A 455 12.77 24.83 -37.68
CA HIS A 455 13.61 24.35 -38.76
C HIS A 455 13.86 25.49 -39.75
N TRP A 456 15.14 25.84 -39.94
CA TRP A 456 15.66 26.97 -40.72
C TRP A 456 15.23 28.38 -40.28
N ASN A 457 13.96 28.59 -39.92
CA ASN A 457 13.41 29.91 -39.62
C ASN A 457 12.31 29.79 -38.56
N VAL A 458 12.49 30.49 -37.43
CA VAL A 458 11.54 30.51 -36.31
C VAL A 458 10.14 30.96 -36.75
N ARG A 459 10.06 31.96 -37.63
CA ARG A 459 8.77 32.54 -38.06
C ARG A 459 7.99 31.65 -39.04
N GLU A 460 8.69 30.83 -39.81
CA GLU A 460 8.07 29.93 -40.80
C GLU A 460 7.74 28.56 -40.21
N ALA A 461 8.39 28.20 -39.10
CA ALA A 461 8.16 26.96 -38.37
C ALA A 461 7.93 27.22 -36.87
N PRO A 462 6.84 27.95 -36.51
CA PRO A 462 6.55 28.34 -35.14
C PRO A 462 6.09 27.16 -34.27
N LEU A 463 5.94 27.40 -32.97
CA LEU A 463 5.56 26.40 -31.98
C LEU A 463 4.10 25.92 -32.09
N GLY A 464 3.17 26.81 -32.43
CA GLY A 464 1.72 26.53 -32.44
C GLY A 464 1.28 25.23 -33.12
N PRO A 465 1.72 24.90 -34.36
CA PRO A 465 1.34 23.65 -35.03
C PRO A 465 1.76 22.37 -34.30
N VAL A 466 2.87 22.42 -33.56
CA VAL A 466 3.33 21.30 -32.72
C VAL A 466 2.43 21.16 -31.51
N LEU A 467 2.08 22.28 -30.88
CA LEU A 467 1.20 22.30 -29.71
C LEU A 467 -0.23 21.86 -30.02
N ALA A 468 -0.74 22.13 -31.21
CA ALA A 468 -2.05 21.63 -31.63
C ALA A 468 -2.10 20.08 -31.67
N LYS A 469 -0.99 19.43 -32.05
CA LYS A 469 -0.89 17.96 -32.03
C LYS A 469 -0.66 17.43 -30.62
N LEU A 470 0.11 18.15 -29.81
CA LEU A 470 0.31 17.83 -28.39
C LEU A 470 -1.01 17.89 -27.61
N ASP A 471 -1.83 18.93 -27.84
CA ASP A 471 -3.16 19.08 -27.27
C ASP A 471 -4.05 17.88 -27.61
N GLY A 472 -4.07 17.45 -28.87
CA GLY A 472 -4.80 16.24 -29.29
C GLY A 472 -4.36 14.99 -28.54
N ALA A 473 -3.05 14.72 -28.49
CA ALA A 473 -2.50 13.54 -27.83
C ALA A 473 -2.75 13.53 -26.31
N LEU A 474 -2.62 14.69 -25.65
CA LEU A 474 -2.95 14.84 -24.23
C LEU A 474 -4.46 14.66 -24.00
N GLY A 475 -5.27 15.11 -24.96
CA GLY A 475 -6.72 14.87 -25.02
C GLY A 475 -7.12 13.42 -25.01
N ASP A 476 -6.45 12.61 -25.84
CA ASP A 476 -6.73 11.19 -25.93
C ASP A 476 -6.52 10.51 -24.57
N VAL A 477 -5.39 10.77 -23.91
CA VAL A 477 -5.09 10.19 -22.58
C VAL A 477 -6.06 10.71 -21.51
N ALA A 478 -6.21 12.03 -21.40
CA ALA A 478 -7.03 12.62 -20.33
C ALA A 478 -8.52 12.31 -20.45
N SER A 479 -9.01 12.03 -21.67
CA SER A 479 -10.37 11.55 -21.89
C SER A 479 -10.67 10.21 -21.20
N GLN A 480 -9.63 9.44 -20.88
CA GLN A 480 -9.70 8.14 -20.23
C GLN A 480 -9.33 8.19 -18.74
N VAL A 481 -8.57 9.19 -18.28
CA VAL A 481 -8.16 9.34 -16.87
C VAL A 481 -9.31 9.87 -16.00
N ASP A 482 -9.69 9.15 -14.95
CA ASP A 482 -10.88 9.44 -14.11
C ASP A 482 -10.70 10.63 -13.18
N ASP A 483 -9.62 10.62 -12.43
CA ASP A 483 -9.29 11.60 -11.39
C ASP A 483 -8.81 12.93 -11.99
N PHE A 484 -9.25 14.05 -11.41
CA PHE A 484 -8.84 15.40 -11.81
C PHE A 484 -7.36 15.66 -11.49
N ASP A 485 -6.90 15.26 -10.31
CA ASP A 485 -5.52 15.46 -9.87
C ASP A 485 -4.55 14.65 -10.75
N LEU A 486 -4.97 13.46 -11.21
CA LEU A 486 -4.18 12.68 -12.17
C LEU A 486 -4.12 13.33 -13.56
N ARG A 487 -5.16 14.04 -13.99
CA ARG A 487 -5.11 14.80 -15.25
C ARG A 487 -4.15 15.98 -15.15
N ASP A 488 -4.14 16.67 -14.01
CA ASP A 488 -3.17 17.74 -13.74
C ASP A 488 -1.75 17.18 -13.71
N MET A 489 -1.53 16.01 -13.11
CA MET A 489 -0.24 15.32 -13.17
C MET A 489 0.16 14.95 -14.62
N CYS A 490 -0.79 14.46 -15.44
CA CYS A 490 -0.53 14.21 -16.86
C CYS A 490 -0.10 15.49 -17.59
N ALA A 491 -0.79 16.61 -17.36
CA ALA A 491 -0.47 17.90 -17.93
C ALA A 491 0.91 18.40 -17.46
N LEU A 492 1.21 18.30 -16.16
CA LEU A 492 2.48 18.73 -15.57
C LEU A 492 3.67 17.97 -16.12
N HIS A 493 3.59 16.63 -16.18
CA HIS A 493 4.66 15.82 -16.75
C HIS A 493 4.84 16.10 -18.26
N THR A 494 3.74 16.33 -18.98
CA THR A 494 3.78 16.71 -20.40
C THR A 494 4.43 18.08 -20.60
N LEU A 495 4.12 19.08 -19.78
CA LEU A 495 4.79 20.39 -19.78
C LEU A 495 6.29 20.25 -19.53
N ARG A 496 6.68 19.51 -18.49
CA ARG A 496 8.09 19.20 -18.20
C ARG A 496 8.79 18.53 -19.38
N GLY A 497 8.13 17.57 -20.01
CA GLY A 497 8.61 16.90 -21.22
C GLY A 497 8.80 17.87 -22.37
N MET A 498 7.83 18.75 -22.60
CA MET A 498 7.87 19.72 -23.70
C MET A 498 8.96 20.77 -23.47
N VAL A 499 9.16 21.22 -22.23
CA VAL A 499 10.28 22.09 -21.83
C VAL A 499 11.62 21.41 -22.11
N ARG A 500 11.78 20.14 -21.70
CA ARG A 500 12.98 19.33 -22.01
C ARG A 500 13.21 19.23 -23.53
N ALA A 501 12.15 19.01 -24.31
CA ALA A 501 12.22 18.93 -25.76
C ALA A 501 12.56 20.27 -26.42
N LEU A 502 12.01 21.38 -25.93
CA LEU A 502 12.32 22.74 -26.40
C LEU A 502 13.78 23.10 -26.12
N LEU A 503 14.28 22.84 -24.92
CA LEU A 503 15.70 23.05 -24.60
C LEU A 503 16.60 22.28 -25.55
N ARG A 504 16.26 21.03 -25.83
CA ARG A 504 16.97 20.20 -26.81
C ARG A 504 16.89 20.77 -28.23
N VAL A 505 15.75 21.31 -28.66
CA VAL A 505 15.59 21.96 -29.96
C VAL A 505 16.45 23.23 -30.07
N LEU A 506 16.54 24.02 -29.00
CA LEU A 506 17.27 25.28 -28.98
C LEU A 506 18.79 25.09 -28.85
N LEU A 507 19.23 24.09 -28.09
CA LEU A 507 20.63 23.92 -27.70
C LEU A 507 21.33 22.75 -28.41
N ASP A 508 20.57 21.74 -28.83
CA ASP A 508 21.08 20.52 -29.46
C ASP A 508 20.30 20.21 -30.76
N GLY A 509 19.80 21.27 -31.42
CA GLY A 509 18.86 21.21 -32.54
C GLY A 509 19.43 20.73 -33.89
N GLY A 510 20.70 20.34 -33.95
CA GLY A 510 21.36 19.92 -35.18
C GLY A 510 21.69 21.05 -36.16
N ASP A 511 22.02 20.68 -37.40
CA ASP A 511 22.61 21.58 -38.40
C ASP A 511 21.59 22.43 -39.21
N ALA A 512 20.31 22.33 -38.88
CA ALA A 512 19.22 23.06 -39.54
C ALA A 512 18.65 24.21 -38.68
N ARG A 513 19.14 24.39 -37.45
CA ARG A 513 18.64 25.42 -36.52
C ARG A 513 19.75 26.42 -36.21
N PHE A 514 19.54 27.66 -36.62
CA PHE A 514 20.42 28.78 -36.32
C PHE A 514 19.61 30.01 -35.95
N PHE A 515 20.00 30.70 -34.89
CA PHE A 515 19.24 31.79 -34.29
C PHE A 515 20.06 33.08 -34.27
N GLY A 516 19.45 34.18 -34.67
CA GLY A 516 19.88 35.55 -34.39
C GLY A 516 19.33 36.05 -33.04
N PRO A 517 19.83 37.19 -32.52
CA PRO A 517 19.29 37.77 -31.29
C PRO A 517 17.78 38.07 -31.36
N GLN A 518 17.30 38.54 -32.52
CA GLN A 518 15.88 38.84 -32.73
C GLN A 518 14.97 37.61 -32.69
N ASP A 519 15.49 36.41 -32.97
CA ASP A 519 14.68 35.18 -32.98
C ASP A 519 14.20 34.82 -31.57
N ALA A 520 14.94 35.23 -30.54
CA ALA A 520 14.56 35.00 -29.15
C ALA A 520 13.26 35.71 -28.76
N GLU A 521 12.94 36.87 -29.35
CA GLU A 521 11.66 37.56 -29.11
C GLU A 521 10.48 36.79 -29.74
N PHE A 522 10.68 36.17 -30.89
CA PHE A 522 9.65 35.33 -31.51
C PHE A 522 9.41 34.05 -30.71
N ILE A 523 10.47 33.39 -30.24
CA ILE A 523 10.36 32.17 -29.42
C ILE A 523 9.71 32.49 -28.06
N GLU A 524 10.06 33.62 -27.44
CA GLU A 524 9.43 34.06 -26.20
C GLU A 524 7.93 34.29 -26.39
N LYS A 525 7.54 34.93 -27.50
CA LYS A 525 6.12 35.11 -27.84
C LYS A 525 5.39 33.78 -28.05
N ASP A 526 6.01 32.83 -28.76
CA ASP A 526 5.46 31.48 -28.96
C ASP A 526 5.23 30.76 -27.61
N ILE A 527 6.16 30.92 -26.65
CA ILE A 527 6.02 30.34 -25.31
C ILE A 527 4.92 31.03 -24.50
N ASP A 528 4.87 32.36 -24.49
CA ASP A 528 3.91 33.12 -23.68
C ASP A 528 2.48 33.02 -24.23
N ALA A 529 2.33 33.05 -25.56
CA ALA A 529 1.03 33.00 -26.22
C ALA A 529 0.50 31.57 -26.34
N ASP A 530 1.32 30.62 -26.79
CA ASP A 530 0.84 29.30 -27.17
C ASP A 530 1.11 28.26 -26.07
N LEU A 531 2.36 28.12 -25.62
CA LEU A 531 2.72 27.06 -24.66
C LEU A 531 2.10 27.30 -23.28
N ARG A 532 2.28 28.50 -22.72
CA ARG A 532 1.67 28.89 -21.44
C ARG A 532 0.15 28.87 -21.54
N GLY A 533 -0.41 29.38 -22.65
CA GLY A 533 -1.85 29.37 -22.90
C GLY A 533 -2.44 27.96 -22.89
N LEU A 534 -1.78 26.99 -23.55
CA LEU A 534 -2.21 25.60 -23.59
C LEU A 534 -2.33 24.97 -22.21
N PHE A 535 -1.33 25.16 -21.33
CA PHE A 535 -1.31 24.50 -20.02
C PHE A 535 -2.11 25.22 -18.94
N LEU A 536 -2.34 26.53 -19.06
CA LEU A 536 -3.28 27.27 -18.21
C LEU A 536 -4.74 26.98 -18.56
N SER A 537 -5.02 26.81 -19.86
CA SER A 537 -6.35 26.46 -20.40
C SER A 537 -7.49 27.32 -19.85
N ASP A 538 -7.35 28.64 -19.93
CA ASP A 538 -8.34 29.60 -19.41
C ASP A 538 -8.75 29.40 -17.93
N GLY A 539 -7.87 28.78 -17.12
CA GLY A 539 -8.09 28.50 -15.70
C GLY A 539 -8.65 27.11 -15.39
N ASP A 540 -8.87 26.27 -16.41
CA ASP A 540 -9.23 24.86 -16.23
C ASP A 540 -8.00 23.93 -16.17
N GLY A 541 -6.79 24.42 -16.47
CA GLY A 541 -5.54 23.66 -16.45
C GLY A 541 -4.70 23.85 -15.18
N LEU A 542 -3.38 23.78 -15.34
CA LEU A 542 -2.41 23.98 -14.26
C LEU A 542 -2.44 25.43 -13.75
N ASP A 543 -2.05 25.63 -12.50
CA ASP A 543 -1.89 26.97 -11.94
C ASP A 543 -0.67 27.71 -12.54
N ASP A 544 -0.77 29.04 -12.58
CA ASP A 544 0.25 29.89 -13.21
C ASP A 544 1.62 29.84 -12.52
N GLU A 545 1.65 29.63 -11.20
CA GLU A 545 2.90 29.52 -10.45
C GLU A 545 3.67 28.25 -10.86
N THR A 546 2.96 27.13 -10.96
CA THR A 546 3.51 25.85 -11.45
C THR A 546 3.98 25.98 -12.90
N VAL A 547 3.17 26.55 -13.80
CA VAL A 547 3.56 26.71 -15.20
C VAL A 547 4.80 27.59 -15.35
N GLU A 548 4.84 28.76 -14.71
CA GLU A 548 6.01 29.66 -14.78
C GLU A 548 7.27 29.04 -14.17
N LYS A 549 7.12 28.26 -13.10
CA LYS A 549 8.23 27.52 -12.50
C LYS A 549 8.86 26.53 -13.49
N GLU A 550 8.03 25.78 -14.22
CA GLU A 550 8.50 24.80 -15.21
C GLU A 550 9.05 25.47 -16.49
N LEU A 551 8.56 26.65 -16.87
CA LEU A 551 9.06 27.41 -18.04
C LEU A 551 10.40 28.12 -17.79
N LYS A 552 10.74 28.38 -16.52
CA LYS A 552 11.95 29.12 -16.12
C LYS A 552 13.25 28.68 -16.83
N PRO A 553 13.57 27.39 -16.99
CA PRO A 553 14.79 26.95 -17.68
C PRO A 553 14.89 27.46 -19.12
N VAL A 554 13.79 27.44 -19.88
CA VAL A 554 13.76 27.94 -21.27
C VAL A 554 13.89 29.46 -21.28
N ARG A 555 13.23 30.16 -20.36
CA ARG A 555 13.37 31.62 -20.21
C ARG A 555 14.82 32.05 -19.94
N GLU A 556 15.56 31.31 -19.10
CA GLU A 556 17.00 31.55 -18.87
C GLU A 556 17.84 31.41 -20.15
N VAL A 557 17.56 30.41 -20.97
CA VAL A 557 18.22 30.21 -22.27
C VAL A 557 17.87 31.34 -23.24
N LEU A 558 16.62 31.80 -23.26
CA LEU A 558 16.20 32.91 -24.11
C LEU A 558 16.90 34.23 -23.74
N LEU A 559 17.15 34.48 -22.46
CA LEU A 559 17.96 35.64 -22.03
C LEU A 559 19.38 35.58 -22.59
N LEU A 560 19.99 34.39 -22.65
CA LEU A 560 21.29 34.20 -23.33
C LEU A 560 21.14 34.39 -24.85
N MET A 561 20.07 33.89 -25.44
CA MET A 561 19.82 34.01 -26.88
C MET A 561 19.63 35.46 -27.32
N LYS A 562 19.06 36.33 -26.49
CA LYS A 562 18.87 37.77 -26.74
C LYS A 562 20.17 38.58 -26.72
N ARG A 563 21.21 38.10 -26.03
CA ARG A 563 22.48 38.85 -25.89
C ARG A 563 23.23 38.98 -27.22
N ASP A 564 23.95 40.09 -27.33
CA ASP A 564 24.86 40.34 -28.45
C ASP A 564 25.95 39.27 -28.56
N SER A 565 26.25 38.87 -29.80
CA SER A 565 27.24 37.83 -30.09
C SER A 565 28.64 38.17 -29.53
N SER A 566 29.03 39.44 -29.57
CA SER A 566 30.31 39.91 -29.02
C SER A 566 30.40 39.70 -27.50
N GLN A 567 29.33 40.01 -26.77
CA GLN A 567 29.31 39.85 -25.32
C GLN A 567 29.27 38.37 -24.93
N LEU A 568 28.49 37.55 -25.63
CA LEU A 568 28.44 36.10 -25.42
C LEU A 568 29.81 35.44 -25.63
N MET A 569 30.54 35.86 -26.68
CA MET A 569 31.90 35.37 -26.93
C MET A 569 32.87 35.76 -25.80
N LEU A 570 32.83 37.04 -25.35
CA LEU A 570 33.68 37.50 -24.24
C LEU A 570 33.37 36.74 -22.95
N ASP A 571 32.09 36.55 -22.63
CA ASP A 571 31.67 35.83 -21.43
C ASP A 571 32.08 34.35 -21.49
N PHE A 572 32.00 33.73 -22.66
CA PHE A 572 32.45 32.35 -22.86
C PHE A 572 33.97 32.20 -22.77
N GLU A 573 34.75 33.14 -23.32
CA GLU A 573 36.22 33.13 -23.22
C GLU A 573 36.71 33.31 -21.78
N LYS A 574 36.01 34.12 -20.96
CA LYS A 574 36.32 34.31 -19.52
C LYS A 574 36.17 33.02 -18.69
N LEU A 575 35.38 32.05 -19.16
CA LEU A 575 35.16 30.80 -18.44
C LEU A 575 36.32 29.80 -18.60
N GLU A 576 37.34 30.12 -19.42
CA GLU A 576 38.57 29.32 -19.62
C GLU A 576 38.32 27.82 -19.90
N VAL A 577 37.22 27.51 -20.60
CA VAL A 577 36.75 26.13 -20.81
C VAL A 577 37.65 25.40 -21.81
N LYS A 578 38.50 24.48 -21.32
CA LYS A 578 39.41 23.73 -22.19
C LYS A 578 38.64 22.78 -23.13
N PRO A 579 39.10 22.59 -24.38
CA PRO A 579 38.50 21.64 -25.33
C PRO A 579 38.45 20.20 -24.83
N GLU A 580 39.35 19.83 -23.91
CA GLU A 580 39.46 18.51 -23.27
C GLU A 580 38.29 18.18 -22.34
N TYR A 581 37.55 19.19 -21.85
CA TYR A 581 36.33 19.00 -21.05
C TYR A 581 35.10 18.64 -21.91
N TYR A 582 35.26 18.50 -23.22
CA TYR A 582 34.21 18.04 -24.11
C TYR A 582 34.41 16.56 -24.41
N PRO A 583 33.53 15.67 -23.91
CA PRO A 583 33.49 14.31 -24.40
C PRO A 583 33.23 14.39 -25.91
N GLY A 584 33.98 13.65 -26.71
CA GLY A 584 33.70 13.49 -28.15
C GLY A 584 32.34 12.85 -28.45
N GLU A 585 31.57 12.50 -27.42
CA GLU A 585 30.22 11.98 -27.48
C GLU A 585 29.19 13.07 -27.13
N PRO A 586 28.12 13.23 -27.94
CA PRO A 586 27.02 14.15 -27.65
C PRO A 586 26.28 13.75 -26.37
N GLN A 587 26.65 14.32 -25.23
CA GLN A 587 25.91 14.18 -23.97
C GLN A 587 25.01 15.41 -23.79
N MET A 588 23.72 15.19 -23.50
CA MET A 588 22.83 16.30 -23.13
C MET A 588 23.31 16.89 -21.80
N PRO A 589 23.29 18.22 -21.63
CA PRO A 589 23.38 18.81 -20.30
C PRO A 589 22.28 18.22 -19.40
N PRO A 590 22.50 18.05 -18.09
CA PRO A 590 21.44 17.69 -17.17
C PRO A 590 20.46 18.86 -17.02
N TYR A 591 19.50 18.99 -17.94
CA TYR A 591 18.30 19.80 -17.70
C TYR A 591 17.46 19.05 -16.65
N PRO A 592 16.91 19.68 -15.58
CA PRO A 592 16.79 21.11 -15.27
C PRO A 592 17.48 21.54 -13.95
N SER A 593 18.49 20.81 -13.45
CA SER A 593 18.98 20.93 -12.06
C SER A 593 20.03 22.02 -11.79
N GLN A 594 20.40 22.85 -12.77
CA GLN A 594 21.45 23.87 -12.63
C GLN A 594 21.06 25.21 -13.27
N LYS A 595 21.62 26.32 -12.77
CA LYS A 595 21.46 27.66 -13.34
C LYS A 595 22.07 27.70 -14.75
N LEU A 596 21.24 27.73 -15.78
CA LEU A 596 21.65 27.55 -17.18
C LEU A 596 22.44 28.75 -17.71
N ALA A 597 22.13 29.96 -17.22
CA ALA A 597 22.70 31.21 -17.71
C ALA A 597 24.23 31.36 -17.53
N GLY A 598 24.87 30.52 -16.71
CA GLY A 598 26.31 30.57 -16.43
C GLY A 598 27.07 29.29 -16.81
N ASP A 599 26.39 28.31 -17.39
CA ASP A 599 27.00 27.02 -17.72
C ASP A 599 27.82 27.13 -19.04
N PRO A 600 29.14 26.82 -19.00
CA PRO A 600 29.97 26.64 -20.18
C PRO A 600 29.33 25.86 -21.34
N GLN A 601 28.64 24.76 -21.02
CA GLN A 601 28.05 23.83 -21.98
C GLN A 601 26.83 24.42 -22.67
N VAL A 602 26.03 25.22 -21.94
CA VAL A 602 24.89 25.95 -22.48
C VAL A 602 25.37 27.09 -23.36
N LEU A 603 26.34 27.88 -22.89
CA LEU A 603 26.93 28.98 -23.67
C LEU A 603 27.56 28.49 -24.97
N LEU A 604 28.30 27.37 -24.93
CA LEU A 604 28.85 26.78 -26.16
C LEU A 604 27.73 26.42 -27.14
N ARG A 605 26.67 25.76 -26.68
CA ARG A 605 25.53 25.33 -27.51
C ARG A 605 24.82 26.53 -28.14
N VAL A 606 24.57 27.58 -27.36
CA VAL A 606 24.03 28.86 -27.88
C VAL A 606 24.96 29.44 -28.94
N LEU A 607 26.29 29.42 -28.75
CA LEU A 607 27.26 29.88 -29.75
C LEU A 607 27.27 28.99 -31.00
N CYS A 608 27.09 27.67 -30.87
CA CYS A 608 27.04 26.73 -32.00
C CYS A 608 25.85 27.00 -32.92
N HIS A 609 24.68 27.25 -32.33
CA HIS A 609 23.45 27.60 -33.02
C HIS A 609 23.34 29.11 -33.32
N ARG A 610 24.33 29.95 -32.99
CA ARG A 610 24.30 31.38 -33.31
C ARG A 610 24.54 31.62 -34.80
N ALA A 611 23.65 32.37 -35.44
CA ALA A 611 23.77 32.79 -36.85
C ALA A 611 24.82 33.91 -37.08
N ASP A 612 26.02 33.79 -36.49
CA ASP A 612 27.08 34.81 -36.52
C ASP A 612 28.43 34.27 -37.04
N ARG A 613 29.10 35.07 -37.88
CA ARG A 613 30.36 34.67 -38.52
C ARG A 613 31.56 34.68 -37.56
N ASN A 614 31.58 35.57 -36.58
CA ASN A 614 32.64 35.67 -35.58
C ASN A 614 32.55 34.53 -34.57
N CYS A 615 31.33 34.17 -34.11
CA CYS A 615 31.10 32.97 -33.32
C CYS A 615 31.63 31.72 -34.05
N SER A 616 31.30 31.55 -35.34
CA SER A 616 31.81 30.42 -36.11
C SER A 616 33.35 30.41 -36.24
N LYS A 617 34.03 31.57 -36.26
CA LYS A 617 35.50 31.62 -36.31
C LYS A 617 36.11 31.15 -34.99
N LEU A 618 35.56 31.60 -33.86
CA LEU A 618 35.98 31.18 -32.52
C LEU A 618 35.84 29.66 -32.38
N LEU A 619 34.67 29.12 -32.69
CA LEU A 619 34.38 27.68 -32.62
C LEU A 619 35.31 26.85 -33.51
N LYS A 620 35.63 27.35 -34.71
CA LYS A 620 36.59 26.69 -35.60
C LYS A 620 38.01 26.68 -35.00
N LYS A 621 38.45 27.79 -34.42
CA LYS A 621 39.82 27.98 -33.93
C LYS A 621 40.09 27.19 -32.65
N HIS A 622 39.15 27.22 -31.70
CA HIS A 622 39.35 26.67 -30.36
C HIS A 622 38.78 25.26 -30.17
N TYR A 623 37.72 24.89 -30.90
CA TYR A 623 37.00 23.61 -30.68
C TYR A 623 36.92 22.72 -31.93
N GLN A 624 37.44 23.17 -33.08
CA GLN A 624 37.54 22.40 -34.32
C GLN A 624 36.20 21.81 -34.83
N LEU A 625 35.07 22.43 -34.46
CA LEU A 625 33.74 21.92 -34.79
C LEU A 625 33.46 21.87 -36.31
N PRO A 626 32.78 20.83 -36.79
CA PRO A 626 32.41 20.68 -38.20
C PRO A 626 31.40 21.74 -38.64
N ARG A 627 31.36 22.03 -39.94
CA ARG A 627 30.33 22.88 -40.56
C ARG A 627 29.01 22.11 -40.66
N SER A 628 27.89 22.82 -40.71
CA SER A 628 26.55 22.26 -40.92
C SER A 628 26.35 21.39 -42.17
N GLU A 629 27.20 21.50 -43.20
CA GLU A 629 27.20 20.57 -44.35
C GLU A 629 28.08 19.32 -44.12
N ALA A 630 29.13 19.45 -43.29
CA ALA A 630 30.13 18.41 -43.08
C ALA A 630 29.66 17.32 -42.12
N SER A 631 28.69 17.62 -41.24
CA SER A 631 27.98 16.65 -40.41
C SER A 631 27.36 15.55 -41.26
N ASN A 632 26.61 15.93 -42.30
CA ASN A 632 25.96 14.99 -43.20
C ASN A 632 26.95 14.15 -44.02
N GLU A 633 28.09 14.70 -44.43
CA GLU A 633 29.14 13.91 -45.12
C GLU A 633 29.89 12.97 -44.16
N VAL A 634 30.17 13.40 -42.93
CA VAL A 634 30.81 12.57 -41.89
C VAL A 634 29.87 11.48 -41.39
N LEU A 635 28.58 11.78 -41.21
CA LEU A 635 27.53 10.82 -40.86
C LEU A 635 27.24 9.87 -42.03
N LYS A 636 27.17 10.36 -43.27
CA LYS A 636 27.10 9.49 -44.46
C LYS A 636 28.35 8.63 -44.59
N ALA A 637 29.55 9.12 -44.31
CA ALA A 637 30.78 8.32 -44.35
C ALA A 637 30.82 7.25 -43.25
N LYS A 638 30.35 7.56 -42.03
CA LYS A 638 30.20 6.58 -40.93
C LYS A 638 29.09 5.57 -41.22
N ALA A 639 27.93 6.01 -41.68
CA ALA A 639 26.81 5.15 -42.07
C ALA A 639 27.13 4.30 -43.30
N LYS A 640 27.94 4.81 -44.26
CA LYS A 640 28.43 4.06 -45.42
C LYS A 640 29.48 3.03 -45.02
N ARG A 641 30.32 3.31 -44.02
CA ARG A 641 31.22 2.31 -43.40
C ARG A 641 30.45 1.23 -42.64
N PHE A 642 29.40 1.61 -41.90
CA PHE A 642 28.52 0.66 -41.19
C PHE A 642 27.67 -0.19 -42.15
N SER A 643 27.09 0.42 -43.19
CA SER A 643 26.28 -0.30 -44.18
C SER A 643 27.10 -1.16 -45.14
N ALA A 644 28.36 -0.77 -45.45
CA ALA A 644 29.29 -1.62 -46.19
C ALA A 644 29.71 -2.89 -45.43
N LEU A 645 29.52 -2.93 -44.10
CA LEU A 645 29.69 -4.14 -43.30
C LEU A 645 28.52 -5.13 -43.41
N PHE A 646 27.33 -4.70 -43.90
CA PHE A 646 26.08 -5.45 -43.73
C PHE A 646 25.19 -5.62 -44.96
N LYS A 647 25.57 -5.14 -46.16
CA LYS A 647 24.79 -5.45 -47.37
C LYS A 647 25.66 -5.83 -48.57
N GLY A 648 25.72 -7.14 -48.81
CA GLY A 648 25.73 -7.70 -50.15
C GLY A 648 24.37 -7.47 -50.83
N ASP A 649 24.41 -7.49 -52.16
CA ASP A 649 23.38 -7.13 -53.14
C ASP A 649 21.96 -7.63 -52.86
N VAL A 650 20.95 -6.83 -53.26
CA VAL A 650 19.92 -7.20 -54.27
C VAL A 650 19.05 -5.97 -54.61
N SER A 651 18.63 -5.95 -55.88
CA SER A 651 18.14 -4.84 -56.71
C SER A 651 16.64 -4.52 -56.63
N LYS A 652 16.36 -3.29 -57.07
CA LYS A 652 15.10 -2.55 -57.34
C LYS A 652 13.91 -3.36 -57.90
N SER A 653 12.69 -2.99 -57.51
CA SER A 653 11.65 -2.40 -58.41
C SER A 653 10.38 -1.99 -57.63
N GLN A 654 9.80 -0.83 -57.95
CA GLN A 654 8.52 -0.29 -57.44
C GLN A 654 7.47 -0.27 -58.55
N LYS A 655 6.18 -0.43 -58.20
CA LYS A 655 5.03 0.06 -58.98
C LYS A 655 3.89 0.48 -58.06
N SER A 656 3.24 1.58 -58.41
CA SER A 656 2.28 2.40 -57.66
C SER A 656 0.82 1.97 -57.82
N VAL A 657 -0.02 2.24 -56.81
CA VAL A 657 -1.47 2.56 -56.91
C VAL A 657 -1.83 3.58 -55.80
N LYS A 658 -2.92 4.34 -55.99
CA LYS A 658 -3.22 5.70 -55.50
C LYS A 658 -4.54 5.75 -54.67
N ASP A 659 -4.75 6.90 -54.00
CA ASP A 659 -6.02 7.48 -53.46
C ASP A 659 -6.51 6.92 -52.09
N ASP A 660 -7.14 7.63 -51.14
CA ASP A 660 -7.57 9.04 -50.95
C ASP A 660 -7.80 9.34 -49.43
N THR A 661 -7.71 10.62 -49.05
CA THR A 661 -7.73 11.19 -47.68
C THR A 661 -9.12 11.61 -47.12
N SER A 662 -9.16 11.88 -45.79
CA SER A 662 -9.87 12.97 -45.04
C SER A 662 -10.79 12.45 -43.90
N ASN A 663 -11.02 13.09 -42.73
CA ASN A 663 -10.51 14.31 -42.06
C ASN A 663 -10.98 14.34 -40.56
N SER A 664 -10.19 15.02 -39.70
CA SER A 664 -10.58 15.96 -38.58
C SER A 664 -11.37 15.53 -37.32
N CYS A 665 -10.85 15.81 -36.08
CA CYS A 665 -11.06 17.05 -35.26
C CYS A 665 -10.98 16.89 -33.71
N SER A 666 -10.14 17.72 -33.06
CA SER A 666 -10.15 18.36 -31.70
C SER A 666 -10.96 17.80 -30.50
N GLY A 667 -10.36 17.62 -29.31
CA GLY A 667 -11.12 17.19 -28.13
C GLY A 667 -10.56 17.27 -26.68
N PHE A 668 -9.36 17.79 -26.37
CA PHE A 668 -8.81 17.65 -25.01
C PHE A 668 -9.62 18.40 -23.93
N TRP A 669 -9.63 19.73 -23.96
CA TRP A 669 -10.23 20.55 -22.90
C TRP A 669 -11.75 20.49 -22.84
N THR A 670 -12.40 20.10 -23.93
CA THR A 670 -13.85 19.85 -23.97
C THR A 670 -14.25 18.63 -23.15
N SER A 671 -13.35 17.65 -22.99
CA SER A 671 -13.57 16.45 -22.17
C SER A 671 -13.53 16.77 -20.68
N MET A 672 -12.74 17.78 -20.27
CA MET A 672 -12.61 18.19 -18.87
C MET A 672 -13.90 18.80 -18.28
N ARG A 673 -14.69 19.52 -19.11
CA ARG A 673 -15.96 20.14 -18.68
C ARG A 673 -17.08 19.14 -18.36
N LYS A 674 -17.06 17.94 -18.94
CA LYS A 674 -18.12 16.93 -18.74
C LYS A 674 -18.04 16.19 -17.41
N SER A 675 -16.90 16.26 -16.71
CA SER A 675 -16.71 15.60 -15.41
C SER A 675 -16.96 16.52 -14.20
N LYS A 676 -16.98 17.85 -14.37
CA LYS A 676 -17.24 18.81 -13.29
C LYS A 676 -18.73 19.01 -12.96
N THR A 677 -19.64 18.47 -13.78
CA THR A 677 -21.10 18.68 -13.69
C THR A 677 -21.90 17.49 -13.16
N LEU A 678 -21.27 16.42 -12.68
CA LEU A 678 -21.97 15.25 -12.13
C LEU A 678 -21.84 15.05 -10.60
N ILE A 679 -21.39 16.06 -9.86
CA ILE A 679 -21.47 16.11 -8.39
C ILE A 679 -22.10 17.44 -7.96
N SER A 680 -23.36 17.64 -8.33
CA SER A 680 -24.27 18.58 -7.64
C SER A 680 -25.70 18.27 -8.08
N GLY A 681 -26.28 17.24 -7.46
CA GLY A 681 -27.73 17.04 -7.41
C GLY A 681 -28.31 17.73 -6.16
N PRO A 682 -29.54 18.26 -6.22
CA PRO A 682 -29.94 19.41 -5.42
C PRO A 682 -30.36 19.07 -4.00
N GLU A 683 -30.03 19.97 -3.08
CA GLU A 683 -30.79 20.16 -1.85
C GLU A 683 -32.24 20.51 -2.21
N THR A 684 -33.18 19.67 -1.79
CA THR A 684 -34.59 20.05 -1.67
C THR A 684 -35.05 19.78 -0.25
N GLY A 685 -35.20 20.86 0.51
CA GLY A 685 -35.91 20.87 1.79
C GLY A 685 -37.43 21.09 1.63
N SER A 686 -38.14 20.75 2.70
CA SER A 686 -39.58 20.95 2.99
C SER A 686 -40.53 20.02 2.22
N THR A 687 -41.34 19.17 2.85
CA THR A 687 -42.09 19.23 4.14
C THR A 687 -42.07 17.94 4.93
#